data_AF-A0A944RHD7-F1
#
_entry.id   AF-A0A944RHD7-F1
#
_cell.length_a   1.000
_cell.length_b   1.000
_cell.length_c   1.000
_cell.angle_alpha   90.00
_cell.angle_beta   90.00
_cell.angle_gamma   90.00
#
_symmetry.space_group_name_H-M   'P 1'
#
loop_
_entity.id
_entity.type
_entity.pdbx_description
1 polymer ?
#
loop_
_entity_poly.entity_id
_entity_poly.type
_entity_poly.pdbx_seq_one_letter_code
_entity_poly.pdbx_strand_id
1 'polypeptide(L)'
;MRSIKYFFLPVILLVSLAHPVGAEESGGLSLIGQTPWVNEEHLTFDIRVSGPLERGFFVIQAHQGITQISSLSVDQVGAGDLLGSPVLVPLSSSLNSSGVATFDLSVSALPENEADLTLGSGAVYPFTVQLTSIDGTVLDQFVTPVIVPDDSFSSPLTTALRLSVAGPPPLQSDGSVVFDDTLLTELRALGDAVSSHPSVPVTILLPPATVVGLSRSGLEAHGQLVDLLTPGLESSVKIASASFVTADPEAWRQVNRSDIYRDLLTHGDVVFVDRLGVVAQRSVTLLEPTATAETLSLLLQFGSTEFLVDAHHLTPIPGASSDAFIQPVALRDANGQLRSARVLDPQISSYFTNYDEPVVAVQFLLAHLALLSWSVQEDASAVVVVPEQVALLPLLVDLLFNTLSEAPFVELSHLEPLVLSEDFFGPTFDLWPTEVASMVDRANGHGLVEMVLSAYQELLGGPHPSVITLTDLLETTTAVELSNDEVNEYFSAIYHEVTEMMGQFYLPDSQNVRLTSRQATVPFTVENNLSVPATVVIDLTSDGRLTFPDGEEILVTLQPGSNRILLTVAARASGDARVQVTLRSPDQSRLLQLASTQLFVRTTKLSGVGVLLLVMALSVLAVWWVRSARTARPVSPGYHEVNPQED
;
A
#
# COMPACT_ATOMS: atom_id res chain seq x y z
N MET A 1 9.67 67.83 9.07
CA MET A 1 10.68 68.64 9.79
C MET A 1 9.96 69.43 10.88
N ARG A 2 10.29 69.18 12.16
CA ARG A 2 9.77 69.80 13.42
C ARG A 2 8.27 69.52 13.72
N SER A 3 7.81 69.29 14.96
CA SER A 3 8.34 69.59 16.29
C SER A 3 7.75 68.65 17.35
N ILE A 4 8.61 68.25 18.28
CA ILE A 4 8.30 67.66 19.59
C ILE A 4 7.64 68.72 20.50
N LYS A 5 6.67 68.31 21.33
CA LYS A 5 6.46 68.85 22.69
C LYS A 5 6.09 67.72 23.65
N TYR A 6 6.83 67.74 24.76
CA TYR A 6 6.87 66.80 25.87
C TYR A 6 5.57 66.77 26.68
N PHE A 7 5.18 65.60 27.16
CA PHE A 7 4.33 65.46 28.34
C PHE A 7 5.04 64.55 29.36
N PHE A 8 5.24 65.11 30.56
CA PHE A 8 5.79 64.47 31.74
C PHE A 8 4.90 63.28 32.15
N LEU A 9 5.47 62.07 32.20
CA LEU A 9 4.89 60.93 32.90
C LEU A 9 5.64 60.76 34.23
N PRO A 10 4.96 60.76 35.40
CA PRO A 10 5.65 60.54 36.66
C PRO A 10 6.10 59.08 36.76
N VAL A 11 7.39 58.92 37.06
CA VAL A 11 7.99 57.68 37.53
C VAL A 11 7.27 57.27 38.81
N ILE A 12 6.45 56.21 38.73
CA ILE A 12 6.00 55.48 39.92
C ILE A 12 6.96 54.32 40.11
N LEU A 13 7.64 54.40 41.24
CA LEU A 13 8.60 53.46 41.80
C LEU A 13 8.00 52.05 41.84
N LEU A 14 8.68 51.10 41.19
CA LEU A 14 8.50 49.66 41.41
C LEU A 14 8.69 49.37 42.90
N VAL A 15 7.63 48.94 43.58
CA VAL A 15 7.73 48.08 44.75
C VAL A 15 7.31 46.71 44.28
N SER A 16 8.31 45.88 43.97
CA SER A 16 8.16 44.43 43.84
C SER A 16 7.72 43.88 45.20
N LEU A 17 6.42 43.73 45.39
CA LEU A 17 5.90 42.74 46.31
C LEU A 17 6.06 41.40 45.59
N ALA A 18 7.18 40.73 45.87
CA ALA A 18 7.33 39.32 45.61
C ALA A 18 6.15 38.60 46.27
N HIS A 19 5.14 38.29 45.47
CA HIS A 19 4.17 37.28 45.85
C HIS A 19 4.96 35.97 45.91
N PRO A 20 4.77 35.13 46.93
CA PRO A 20 5.29 33.78 46.86
C PRO A 20 4.76 33.21 45.53
N VAL A 21 5.66 32.64 44.73
CA VAL A 21 5.30 31.83 43.58
C VAL A 21 4.48 30.68 44.15
N GLY A 22 3.16 30.87 44.24
CA GLY A 22 2.23 29.78 44.44
C GLY A 22 2.43 28.85 43.26
N ALA A 23 2.56 27.55 43.54
CA ALA A 23 2.42 26.57 42.48
C ALA A 23 1.15 26.91 41.71
N GLU A 24 1.26 27.12 40.40
CA GLU A 24 0.10 27.31 39.54
C GLU A 24 -0.77 26.05 39.74
N GLU A 25 -1.93 26.22 40.38
CA GLU A 25 -2.91 25.14 40.50
C GLU A 25 -3.30 24.77 39.06
N SER A 26 -2.84 23.60 38.64
CA SER A 26 -3.09 23.02 37.33
C SER A 26 -3.78 21.70 37.56
N GLY A 27 -4.85 21.47 36.81
CA GLY A 27 -5.64 20.25 36.89
C GLY A 27 -6.12 19.91 35.50
N GLY A 28 -5.99 18.65 35.09
CA GLY A 28 -6.56 18.12 33.86
C GLY A 28 -7.69 17.15 34.17
N LEU A 29 -8.72 17.16 33.34
CA LEU A 29 -9.83 16.20 33.34
C LEU A 29 -9.68 15.24 32.17
N SER A 30 -10.08 13.99 32.39
CA SER A 30 -10.26 13.03 31.31
C SER A 30 -11.38 12.07 31.68
N LEU A 31 -12.33 11.89 30.77
CA LEU A 31 -13.41 10.92 30.94
C LEU A 31 -12.87 9.51 30.65
N ILE A 32 -12.90 8.62 31.65
CA ILE A 32 -12.40 7.25 31.53
C ILE A 32 -13.51 6.20 31.51
N GLY A 33 -14.75 6.60 31.82
CA GLY A 33 -15.94 5.75 31.72
C GLY A 33 -17.21 6.57 31.84
N GLN A 34 -18.27 6.12 31.19
CA GLN A 34 -19.61 6.72 31.27
C GLN A 34 -20.65 5.64 30.98
N THR A 35 -21.82 5.70 31.62
CA THR A 35 -22.98 4.90 31.17
C THR A 35 -23.29 5.22 29.69
N PRO A 36 -23.34 4.21 28.79
CA PRO A 36 -23.59 4.42 27.36
C PRO A 36 -24.92 5.13 27.04
N TRP A 37 -25.98 4.79 27.77
CA TRP A 37 -27.28 5.46 27.71
C TRP A 37 -28.06 5.18 29.01
N VAL A 38 -29.04 6.03 29.32
CA VAL A 38 -29.81 5.95 30.56
C VAL A 38 -30.92 4.90 30.42
N ASN A 39 -30.63 3.67 30.86
CA ASN A 39 -31.61 2.58 30.96
C ASN A 39 -32.18 2.42 32.38
N GLU A 40 -31.34 2.71 33.38
CA GLU A 40 -31.67 2.67 34.79
C GLU A 40 -31.88 4.13 35.24
N GLU A 41 -32.56 4.37 36.36
CA GLU A 41 -32.74 5.73 36.92
C GLU A 41 -31.42 6.35 37.45
N HIS A 42 -30.28 5.90 36.92
CA HIS A 42 -28.92 6.22 37.34
C HIS A 42 -28.02 6.45 36.13
N LEU A 43 -27.18 7.47 36.23
CA LEU A 43 -26.16 7.85 35.25
C LEU A 43 -24.82 7.94 35.96
N THR A 44 -23.82 7.23 35.43
CA THR A 44 -22.47 7.23 35.98
C THR A 44 -21.45 7.93 35.08
N PHE A 45 -20.55 8.67 35.72
CA PHE A 45 -19.34 9.24 35.10
C PHE A 45 -18.11 8.84 35.91
N ASP A 46 -17.13 8.22 35.26
CA ASP A 46 -15.81 7.94 35.80
C ASP A 46 -14.80 8.90 35.20
N ILE A 47 -14.22 9.75 36.05
CA ILE A 47 -13.39 10.89 35.64
C ILE A 47 -12.03 10.79 36.30
N ARG A 48 -10.96 10.86 35.50
CA ARG A 48 -9.58 10.98 35.97
C ARG A 48 -9.22 12.45 36.13
N VAL A 49 -8.64 12.80 37.28
CA VAL A 49 -8.04 14.10 37.53
C VAL A 49 -6.52 13.96 37.55
N SER A 50 -5.85 14.79 36.77
CA SER A 50 -4.38 14.87 36.71
C SER A 50 -3.91 16.23 37.23
N GLY A 51 -2.69 16.32 37.77
CA GLY A 51 -2.10 17.60 38.22
C GLY A 51 -2.17 17.83 39.74
N PRO A 52 -1.44 18.83 40.27
CA PRO A 52 -1.31 19.09 41.70
C PRO A 52 -2.52 19.87 42.28
N LEU A 53 -3.72 19.30 42.20
CA LEU A 53 -4.94 19.89 42.77
C LEU A 53 -5.49 19.05 43.92
N GLU A 54 -5.39 19.58 45.16
CA GLU A 54 -5.90 18.91 46.36
C GLU A 54 -7.30 19.39 46.79
N ARG A 55 -7.73 20.56 46.30
CA ARG A 55 -9.00 21.21 46.69
C ARG A 55 -9.64 21.91 45.50
N GLY A 56 -10.96 21.79 45.39
CA GLY A 56 -11.73 22.34 44.28
C GLY A 56 -13.12 21.72 44.21
N PHE A 57 -13.84 21.98 43.12
CA PHE A 57 -15.15 21.42 42.86
C PHE A 57 -15.24 20.90 41.43
N PHE A 58 -15.96 19.80 41.26
CA PHE A 58 -16.55 19.45 39.98
C PHE A 58 -17.86 20.21 39.82
N VAL A 59 -18.04 20.84 38.67
CA VAL A 59 -19.30 21.47 38.26
C VAL A 59 -19.85 20.64 37.11
N ILE A 60 -20.94 19.91 37.36
CA ILE A 60 -21.63 19.11 36.34
C ILE A 60 -22.90 19.83 35.95
N GLN A 61 -23.01 20.18 34.67
CA GLN A 61 -24.12 20.97 34.14
C GLN A 61 -24.74 20.28 32.92
N ALA A 62 -26.02 19.96 33.02
CA ALA A 62 -26.81 19.47 31.89
C ALA A 62 -27.30 20.65 31.03
N HIS A 63 -27.37 20.45 29.71
CA HIS A 63 -27.95 21.38 28.75
C HIS A 63 -29.29 20.85 28.23
N GLN A 64 -30.05 21.68 27.52
CA GLN A 64 -31.30 21.28 26.87
C GLN A 64 -31.07 20.10 25.91
N GLY A 65 -32.05 19.20 25.88
CA GLY A 65 -32.00 17.99 25.07
C GLY A 65 -32.03 18.28 23.57
N ILE A 66 -31.16 17.60 22.84
CA ILE A 66 -31.07 17.61 21.38
C ILE A 66 -31.94 16.47 20.85
N THR A 67 -32.83 16.79 19.92
CA THR A 67 -33.70 15.82 19.22
C THR A 67 -33.47 15.79 17.71
N GLN A 68 -32.58 16.65 17.20
CA GLN A 68 -32.24 16.75 15.79
C GLN A 68 -30.73 16.64 15.61
N ILE A 69 -30.32 15.78 14.67
CA ILE A 69 -28.91 15.50 14.45
C ILE A 69 -28.09 16.72 14.00
N SER A 70 -28.69 17.66 13.28
CA SER A 70 -28.03 18.91 12.86
C SER A 70 -27.57 19.79 14.01
N SER A 71 -28.05 19.56 15.23
CA SER A 71 -27.67 20.30 16.43
C SER A 71 -26.58 19.58 17.24
N LEU A 72 -26.22 18.34 16.88
CA LEU A 72 -25.14 17.60 17.51
C LEU A 72 -23.80 17.98 16.85
N SER A 73 -22.95 18.69 17.57
CA SER A 73 -21.62 19.10 17.09
C SER A 73 -20.62 19.13 18.23
N VAL A 74 -19.46 18.49 18.08
CA VAL A 74 -18.42 18.43 19.13
C VAL A 74 -18.07 19.81 19.69
N ASP A 75 -17.96 20.82 18.81
CA ASP A 75 -17.55 22.18 19.19
C ASP A 75 -18.66 23.01 19.84
N GLN A 76 -19.93 22.66 19.62
CA GLN A 76 -21.09 23.49 20.02
C GLN A 76 -22.05 22.79 20.99
N VAL A 77 -21.88 21.49 21.25
CA VAL A 77 -22.84 20.68 22.02
C VAL A 77 -23.04 21.25 23.45
N GLY A 78 -22.03 21.89 24.04
CA GLY A 78 -22.12 22.54 25.37
C GLY A 78 -22.50 24.02 25.36
N ALA A 79 -22.82 24.61 24.20
CA ALA A 79 -23.17 26.04 24.08
C ALA A 79 -24.68 26.32 24.19
N GLY A 80 -25.50 25.26 24.31
CA GLY A 80 -26.95 25.36 24.41
C GLY A 80 -27.46 25.88 25.75
N ASP A 81 -28.77 26.16 25.81
CA ASP A 81 -29.46 26.57 27.03
C ASP A 81 -29.25 25.56 28.16
N LEU A 82 -29.14 26.04 29.39
CA LEU A 82 -28.94 25.20 30.57
C LEU A 82 -30.23 24.48 30.96
N LEU A 83 -30.09 23.25 31.47
CA LEU A 83 -31.17 22.48 32.08
C LEU A 83 -30.90 22.31 33.57
N GLY A 84 -31.83 22.79 34.40
CA GLY A 84 -31.69 22.69 35.85
C GLY A 84 -30.56 23.53 36.44
N SER A 85 -30.20 23.24 37.69
CA SER A 85 -29.05 23.85 38.39
C SER A 85 -27.83 22.93 38.31
N PRO A 86 -26.59 23.48 38.30
CA PRO A 86 -25.39 22.66 38.27
C PRO A 86 -25.26 21.83 39.54
N VAL A 87 -24.81 20.59 39.39
CA VAL A 87 -24.43 19.71 40.50
C VAL A 87 -22.99 20.03 40.89
N LEU A 88 -22.78 20.43 42.14
CA LEU A 88 -21.47 20.78 42.68
C LEU A 88 -20.96 19.68 43.60
N VAL A 89 -19.81 19.09 43.25
CA VAL A 89 -19.21 18.01 44.05
C VAL A 89 -17.80 18.40 44.53
N PRO A 90 -17.52 18.42 45.84
CA PRO A 90 -16.19 18.74 46.34
C PRO A 90 -15.15 17.67 45.96
N LEU A 91 -14.01 18.11 45.42
CA LEU A 91 -12.92 17.24 44.97
C LEU A 91 -12.38 16.33 46.09
N SER A 92 -12.28 16.86 47.31
CA SER A 92 -11.73 16.15 48.47
C SER A 92 -12.56 14.95 48.93
N SER A 93 -13.84 14.88 48.53
CA SER A 93 -14.75 13.79 48.91
C SER A 93 -14.95 12.76 47.80
N SER A 94 -14.57 13.06 46.56
CA SER A 94 -14.87 12.21 45.39
C SER A 94 -13.65 11.51 44.81
N LEU A 95 -12.43 12.03 44.99
CA LEU A 95 -11.21 11.39 44.48
C LEU A 95 -10.80 10.17 45.31
N ASN A 96 -10.57 9.06 44.64
CA ASN A 96 -9.91 7.89 45.21
C ASN A 96 -8.38 8.05 45.21
N SER A 97 -7.67 7.06 45.79
CA SER A 97 -6.20 7.06 45.87
C SER A 97 -5.47 7.04 44.53
N SER A 98 -6.18 6.74 43.44
CA SER A 98 -5.65 6.68 42.07
C SER A 98 -5.95 7.95 41.25
N GLY A 99 -6.57 8.96 41.87
CA GLY A 99 -6.94 10.21 41.20
C GLY A 99 -8.18 10.07 40.30
N VAL A 100 -9.06 9.09 40.59
CA VAL A 100 -10.32 8.90 39.85
C VAL A 100 -11.50 9.25 40.75
N ALA A 101 -12.47 9.98 40.19
CA ALA A 101 -13.77 10.27 40.80
C ALA A 101 -14.88 9.56 40.02
N THR A 102 -15.78 8.90 40.75
CA THR A 102 -16.99 8.29 40.18
C THR A 102 -18.20 9.07 40.67
N PHE A 103 -19.02 9.54 39.74
CA PHE A 103 -20.29 10.21 40.02
C PHE A 103 -21.43 9.28 39.64
N ASP A 104 -22.41 9.14 40.52
CA ASP A 104 -23.66 8.42 40.29
C ASP A 104 -24.79 9.42 40.52
N LEU A 105 -25.50 9.76 39.45
CA LEU A 105 -26.55 10.77 39.42
C LEU A 105 -27.89 10.08 39.18
N SER A 106 -28.87 10.34 40.05
CA SER A 106 -30.22 9.86 39.85
C SER A 106 -30.95 10.67 38.78
N VAL A 107 -31.57 9.99 37.82
CA VAL A 107 -32.26 10.59 36.68
C VAL A 107 -33.73 10.16 36.68
N SER A 108 -34.64 11.11 36.45
CA SER A 108 -36.06 10.80 36.26
C SER A 108 -36.67 11.51 35.06
N ALA A 109 -37.63 10.86 34.40
CA ALA A 109 -38.44 11.49 33.35
C ALA A 109 -39.52 12.43 33.91
N LEU A 110 -39.87 12.29 35.20
CA LEU A 110 -40.95 13.04 35.83
C LEU A 110 -40.40 14.05 36.86
N PRO A 111 -40.75 15.34 36.76
CA PRO A 111 -40.27 16.37 37.70
C PRO A 111 -40.83 16.22 39.12
N GLU A 112 -41.79 15.33 39.33
CA GLU A 112 -42.39 15.07 40.65
C GLU A 112 -41.56 14.10 41.51
N ASN A 113 -40.57 13.42 40.92
CA ASN A 113 -39.66 12.52 41.64
C ASN A 113 -38.47 13.32 42.21
N GLU A 114 -38.02 12.97 43.43
CA GLU A 114 -36.80 13.51 44.04
C GLU A 114 -35.55 12.88 43.38
N ALA A 115 -35.28 13.20 42.11
CA ALA A 115 -34.07 12.83 41.39
C ALA A 115 -33.14 14.03 41.22
N ASP A 116 -31.83 13.77 41.05
CA ASP A 116 -30.83 14.82 40.85
C ASP A 116 -31.08 15.60 39.55
N LEU A 117 -31.56 14.92 38.50
CA LEU A 117 -31.83 15.51 37.19
C LEU A 117 -33.15 15.01 36.59
N THR A 118 -33.87 15.90 35.91
CA THR A 118 -35.09 15.55 35.14
C THR A 118 -34.79 15.56 33.64
N LEU A 119 -34.64 14.37 33.04
CA LEU A 119 -34.33 14.20 31.61
C LEU A 119 -35.50 13.47 30.92
N GLY A 120 -36.07 14.07 29.88
CA GLY A 120 -37.11 13.44 29.06
C GLY A 120 -36.52 12.40 28.09
N SER A 121 -37.31 11.37 27.75
CA SER A 121 -36.95 10.32 26.80
C SER A 121 -36.82 10.83 25.36
N GLY A 122 -36.11 10.08 24.51
CA GLY A 122 -35.93 10.37 23.09
C GLY A 122 -35.12 11.62 22.80
N ALA A 123 -34.13 11.90 23.63
CA ALA A 123 -33.26 13.06 23.47
C ALA A 123 -31.82 12.75 23.92
N VAL A 124 -30.89 13.49 23.34
CA VAL A 124 -29.47 13.50 23.75
C VAL A 124 -29.20 14.77 24.54
N TYR A 125 -28.75 14.64 25.78
CA TYR A 125 -28.44 15.76 26.66
C TYR A 125 -26.94 16.00 26.70
N PRO A 126 -26.45 17.18 26.30
CA PRO A 126 -25.06 17.55 26.54
C PRO A 126 -24.80 17.76 28.03
N PHE A 127 -23.70 17.21 28.52
CA PHE A 127 -23.20 17.44 29.88
C PHE A 127 -21.84 18.11 29.82
N THR A 128 -21.75 19.32 30.38
CA THR A 128 -20.47 19.99 30.60
C THR A 128 -19.98 19.62 31.99
N VAL A 129 -18.77 19.07 32.08
CA VAL A 129 -18.09 18.79 33.35
C VAL A 129 -16.86 19.67 33.46
N GLN A 130 -16.82 20.51 34.49
CA GLN A 130 -15.72 21.45 34.74
C GLN A 130 -15.00 21.11 36.03
N LEU A 131 -13.67 21.20 36.00
CA LEU A 131 -12.83 21.21 37.18
C LEU A 131 -12.56 22.65 37.58
N THR A 132 -12.94 23.02 38.79
CA THR A 132 -12.77 24.38 39.30
C THR A 132 -11.92 24.40 40.56
N SER A 133 -11.02 25.37 40.65
CA SER A 133 -10.32 25.70 41.91
C SER A 133 -11.31 26.27 42.93
N ILE A 134 -10.91 26.34 44.20
CA ILE A 134 -11.71 26.92 45.30
C ILE A 134 -12.08 28.39 45.06
N ASP A 135 -11.28 29.10 44.27
CA ASP A 135 -11.51 30.50 43.89
C ASP A 135 -12.48 30.65 42.69
N GLY A 136 -13.00 29.53 42.16
CA GLY A 136 -13.97 29.48 41.06
C GLY A 136 -13.35 29.59 39.66
N THR A 137 -12.01 29.50 39.54
CA THR A 137 -11.33 29.45 38.24
C THR A 137 -11.51 28.07 37.62
N VAL A 138 -12.03 28.00 36.40
CA VAL A 138 -12.10 26.76 35.61
C VAL A 138 -10.68 26.39 35.18
N LEU A 139 -10.23 25.22 35.62
CA LEU A 139 -8.90 24.68 35.33
C LEU A 139 -8.92 23.84 34.05
N ASP A 140 -9.97 23.04 33.89
CA ASP A 140 -10.21 22.22 32.72
C ASP A 140 -11.71 21.89 32.58
N GLN A 141 -12.14 21.50 31.38
CA GLN A 141 -13.50 21.08 31.11
C GLN A 141 -13.58 20.16 29.90
N PHE A 142 -14.58 19.27 29.90
CA PHE A 142 -14.98 18.51 28.71
C PHE A 142 -16.50 18.50 28.60
N VAL A 143 -16.99 18.14 27.41
CA VAL A 143 -18.42 17.98 27.15
C VAL A 143 -18.68 16.60 26.58
N THR A 144 -19.65 15.89 27.14
CA THR A 144 -20.03 14.55 26.70
C THR A 144 -21.55 14.44 26.55
N PRO A 145 -22.06 13.77 25.50
CA PRO A 145 -23.48 13.53 25.36
C PRO A 145 -23.95 12.39 26.27
N VAL A 146 -25.16 12.54 26.81
CA VAL A 146 -25.89 11.51 27.56
C VAL A 146 -27.16 11.17 26.79
N ILE A 147 -27.31 9.90 26.45
CA ILE A 147 -28.42 9.43 25.61
C ILE A 147 -29.53 8.93 26.53
N VAL A 148 -30.74 9.46 26.36
CA VAL A 148 -31.95 8.92 27.01
C VAL A 148 -32.81 8.32 25.91
N PRO A 149 -32.85 6.98 25.78
CA PRO A 149 -33.56 6.31 24.71
C PRO A 149 -35.03 6.71 24.61
N ASP A 150 -35.58 6.67 23.40
CA ASP A 150 -37.02 6.77 23.19
C ASP A 150 -37.63 5.36 23.32
N ASP A 151 -38.54 5.13 24.27
CA ASP A 151 -39.24 3.84 24.35
C ASP A 151 -40.23 3.62 23.19
N SER A 152 -40.43 4.64 22.35
CA SER A 152 -41.42 4.66 21.26
C SER A 152 -40.86 4.54 19.84
N PHE A 153 -39.53 4.43 19.65
CA PHE A 153 -38.98 4.23 18.29
C PHE A 153 -39.34 2.84 17.75
N SER A 154 -39.63 2.76 16.45
CA SER A 154 -40.23 1.57 15.84
C SER A 154 -39.23 0.47 15.49
N SER A 155 -38.02 0.85 15.05
CA SER A 155 -37.00 -0.10 14.58
C SER A 155 -35.59 0.44 14.82
N PRO A 156 -34.62 -0.41 15.19
CA PRO A 156 -33.21 -0.02 15.29
C PRO A 156 -32.61 0.31 13.92
N LEU A 157 -31.59 1.16 13.90
CA LEU A 157 -30.87 1.53 12.68
C LEU A 157 -29.88 0.43 12.30
N THR A 158 -30.04 -0.15 11.10
CA THR A 158 -29.05 -1.10 10.57
C THR A 158 -27.71 -0.38 10.36
N THR A 159 -26.67 -0.82 11.05
CA THR A 159 -25.36 -0.15 11.05
C THR A 159 -24.25 -1.12 10.71
N ALA A 160 -23.47 -0.81 9.68
CA ALA A 160 -22.27 -1.56 9.33
C ALA A 160 -21.02 -0.86 9.89
N LEU A 161 -20.14 -1.63 10.53
CA LEU A 161 -18.87 -1.13 11.05
C LEU A 161 -17.71 -1.57 10.15
N ARG A 162 -16.91 -0.61 9.71
CA ARG A 162 -15.67 -0.84 8.96
C ARG A 162 -14.48 -0.24 9.70
N LEU A 163 -13.47 -1.07 9.94
CA LEU A 163 -12.19 -0.69 10.51
C LEU A 163 -11.09 -0.86 9.45
N SER A 164 -10.17 0.10 9.37
CA SER A 164 -8.98 0.01 8.53
C SER A 164 -7.75 -0.10 9.43
N VAL A 165 -6.82 -0.99 9.07
CA VAL A 165 -5.47 -1.01 9.60
C VAL A 165 -4.54 -0.59 8.47
N ALA A 166 -3.90 0.57 8.59
CA ALA A 166 -3.00 1.10 7.59
C ALA A 166 -1.58 1.23 8.15
N GLY A 167 -0.58 1.13 7.29
CA GLY A 167 0.81 1.25 7.69
C GLY A 167 1.75 1.02 6.52
N PRO A 168 3.03 1.42 6.66
CA PRO A 168 4.02 1.19 5.63
C PRO A 168 4.21 -0.31 5.38
N PRO A 169 4.55 -0.71 4.14
CA PRO A 169 4.79 -2.10 3.82
C PRO A 169 5.97 -2.64 4.66
N PRO A 170 5.86 -3.85 5.24
CA PRO A 170 6.87 -4.31 6.18
C PRO A 170 8.16 -4.81 5.51
N LEU A 171 8.07 -5.24 4.24
CA LEU A 171 9.22 -5.72 3.47
C LEU A 171 10.11 -4.53 3.06
N GLN A 172 11.34 -4.52 3.54
CA GLN A 172 12.33 -3.48 3.25
C GLN A 172 13.12 -3.79 1.98
N SER A 173 13.82 -2.78 1.44
CA SER A 173 14.62 -2.89 0.21
C SER A 173 15.76 -3.90 0.33
N ASP A 174 16.30 -4.12 1.53
CA ASP A 174 17.33 -5.12 1.82
C ASP A 174 16.77 -6.55 2.04
N GLY A 175 15.46 -6.74 1.88
CA GLY A 175 14.76 -8.00 2.10
C GLY A 175 14.46 -8.31 3.56
N SER A 176 14.83 -7.44 4.51
CA SER A 176 14.42 -7.57 5.91
C SER A 176 12.92 -7.23 6.08
N VAL A 177 12.33 -7.71 7.18
CA VAL A 177 10.93 -7.43 7.53
C VAL A 177 10.92 -6.60 8.79
N VAL A 178 10.41 -5.37 8.69
CA VAL A 178 10.32 -4.41 9.79
C VAL A 178 8.88 -3.94 9.90
N PHE A 179 8.33 -3.97 11.12
CA PHE A 179 6.99 -3.49 11.40
C PHE A 179 7.04 -2.20 12.18
N ASP A 180 6.04 -1.34 11.95
CA ASP A 180 5.75 -0.25 12.86
C ASP A 180 5.12 -0.79 14.16
N ASP A 181 5.55 -0.26 15.31
CA ASP A 181 5.07 -0.71 16.63
C ASP A 181 3.59 -0.37 16.84
N THR A 182 3.10 0.73 16.24
CA THR A 182 1.69 1.12 16.27
C THR A 182 0.84 0.09 15.54
N LEU A 183 1.25 -0.27 14.32
CA LEU A 183 0.60 -1.31 13.50
C LEU A 183 0.45 -2.64 14.26
N LEU A 184 1.51 -3.11 14.93
CA LEU A 184 1.44 -4.34 15.71
C LEU A 184 0.52 -4.22 16.93
N THR A 185 0.43 -3.02 17.52
CA THR A 185 -0.46 -2.73 18.65
C THR A 185 -1.93 -2.74 18.20
N GLU A 186 -2.23 -2.13 17.04
CA GLU A 186 -3.57 -2.10 16.44
C GLU A 186 -4.06 -3.49 16.04
N LEU A 187 -3.21 -4.30 15.39
CA LEU A 187 -3.56 -5.67 15.03
C LEU A 187 -3.87 -6.53 16.26
N ARG A 188 -3.12 -6.34 17.35
CA ARG A 188 -3.40 -7.03 18.62
C ARG A 188 -4.71 -6.55 19.23
N ALA A 189 -4.92 -5.23 19.31
CA ALA A 189 -6.17 -4.64 19.81
C ALA A 189 -7.40 -5.18 19.06
N LEU A 190 -7.31 -5.23 17.73
CA LEU A 190 -8.36 -5.73 16.86
C LEU A 190 -8.63 -7.23 17.09
N GLY A 191 -7.58 -8.03 17.14
CA GLY A 191 -7.70 -9.47 17.38
C GLY A 191 -8.28 -9.82 18.76
N ASP A 192 -7.86 -9.08 19.80
CA ASP A 192 -8.36 -9.23 21.17
C ASP A 192 -9.84 -8.82 21.26
N ALA A 193 -10.23 -7.72 20.61
CA ALA A 193 -11.61 -7.24 20.60
C ALA A 193 -12.55 -8.19 19.84
N VAL A 194 -12.13 -8.68 18.66
CA VAL A 194 -12.88 -9.70 17.88
C VAL A 194 -13.05 -10.99 18.67
N SER A 195 -12.02 -11.42 19.39
CA SER A 195 -12.07 -12.62 20.22
C SER A 195 -13.00 -12.46 21.42
N SER A 196 -13.03 -11.26 22.02
CA SER A 196 -13.87 -10.93 23.18
C SER A 196 -15.34 -10.69 22.80
N HIS A 197 -15.60 -10.24 21.58
CA HIS A 197 -16.94 -9.91 21.06
C HIS A 197 -17.26 -10.67 19.77
N PRO A 198 -17.39 -12.01 19.80
CA PRO A 198 -17.55 -12.84 18.62
C PRO A 198 -18.89 -12.66 17.88
N SER A 199 -19.83 -11.90 18.42
CA SER A 199 -21.14 -11.60 17.80
C SER A 199 -21.19 -10.27 17.04
N VAL A 200 -20.15 -9.44 17.14
CA VAL A 200 -20.12 -8.10 16.52
C VAL A 200 -19.71 -8.23 15.05
N PRO A 201 -20.60 -7.95 14.07
CA PRO A 201 -20.23 -7.98 12.67
C PRO A 201 -19.35 -6.76 12.33
N VAL A 202 -18.17 -7.02 11.78
CA VAL A 202 -17.21 -5.97 11.39
C VAL A 202 -16.53 -6.30 10.07
N THR A 203 -16.31 -5.30 9.24
CA THR A 203 -15.49 -5.40 8.03
C THR A 203 -14.11 -4.79 8.30
N ILE A 204 -13.05 -5.57 8.08
CA ILE A 204 -11.66 -5.12 8.26
C ILE A 204 -11.00 -4.93 6.90
N LEU A 205 -10.38 -3.78 6.70
CA LEU A 205 -9.41 -3.56 5.63
C LEU A 205 -8.00 -3.64 6.22
N LEU A 206 -7.13 -4.46 5.63
CA LEU A 206 -5.69 -4.47 5.95
C LEU A 206 -4.86 -4.75 4.68
N PRO A 207 -3.65 -4.20 4.55
CA PRO A 207 -2.74 -4.56 3.47
C PRO A 207 -2.33 -6.05 3.55
N PRO A 208 -2.52 -6.86 2.49
CA PRO A 208 -2.08 -8.26 2.45
C PRO A 208 -0.57 -8.44 2.67
N ALA A 209 0.26 -7.48 2.27
CA ALA A 209 1.70 -7.47 2.54
C ALA A 209 2.02 -7.54 4.03
N THR A 210 1.17 -6.98 4.90
CA THR A 210 1.28 -7.08 6.36
C THR A 210 1.17 -8.53 6.83
N VAL A 211 0.18 -9.28 6.32
CA VAL A 211 -0.04 -10.70 6.63
C VAL A 211 1.15 -11.55 6.17
N VAL A 212 1.66 -11.27 4.96
CA VAL A 212 2.84 -11.94 4.42
C VAL A 212 4.07 -11.64 5.26
N GLY A 213 4.28 -10.38 5.65
CA GLY A 213 5.38 -9.97 6.52
C GLY A 213 5.34 -10.70 7.88
N LEU A 214 4.16 -10.81 8.50
CA LEU A 214 4.01 -11.45 9.82
C LEU A 214 4.45 -12.91 9.73
N SER A 215 4.01 -13.59 8.66
CA SER A 215 4.41 -14.96 8.35
C SER A 215 5.92 -15.10 8.06
N ARG A 216 6.53 -14.14 7.36
CA ARG A 216 7.96 -14.15 6.97
C ARG A 216 8.90 -13.89 8.15
N SER A 217 8.47 -13.10 9.13
CA SER A 217 9.31 -12.69 10.26
C SER A 217 9.86 -13.87 11.09
N GLY A 218 9.15 -15.01 11.12
CA GLY A 218 9.53 -16.18 11.91
C GLY A 218 9.43 -16.01 13.43
N LEU A 219 8.92 -14.86 13.92
CA LEU A 219 8.73 -14.62 15.35
C LEU A 219 7.43 -15.27 15.84
N GLU A 220 7.50 -15.96 16.98
CA GLU A 220 6.34 -16.63 17.58
C GLU A 220 5.18 -15.66 17.86
N ALA A 221 5.50 -14.45 18.35
CA ALA A 221 4.51 -13.41 18.61
C ALA A 221 3.76 -12.96 17.35
N HIS A 222 4.41 -12.98 16.18
CA HIS A 222 3.76 -12.63 14.91
C HIS A 222 2.90 -13.77 14.38
N GLY A 223 3.33 -15.02 14.58
CA GLY A 223 2.49 -16.20 14.31
C GLY A 223 1.20 -16.17 15.13
N GLN A 224 1.30 -15.85 16.42
CA GLN A 224 0.13 -15.69 17.31
C GLN A 224 -0.82 -14.58 16.84
N LEU A 225 -0.32 -13.48 16.26
CA LEU A 225 -1.18 -12.43 15.71
C LEU A 225 -1.94 -12.91 14.47
N VAL A 226 -1.32 -13.68 13.58
CA VAL A 226 -2.01 -14.29 12.43
C VAL A 226 -3.08 -15.26 12.92
N ASP A 227 -2.74 -16.11 13.88
CA ASP A 227 -3.66 -17.08 14.50
C ASP A 227 -4.80 -16.41 15.28
N LEU A 228 -4.63 -15.19 15.78
CA LEU A 228 -5.68 -14.42 16.44
C LEU A 228 -6.67 -13.84 15.43
N LEU A 229 -6.17 -13.47 14.24
CA LEU A 229 -7.00 -12.96 13.16
C LEU A 229 -7.81 -14.06 12.48
N THR A 230 -7.32 -15.30 12.38
CA THR A 230 -7.99 -16.39 11.61
C THR A 230 -9.36 -16.85 12.15
N PRO A 231 -9.55 -17.16 13.44
CA PRO A 231 -10.76 -17.81 13.96
C PRO A 231 -12.00 -16.91 13.99
N GLY A 232 -11.83 -15.58 14.00
CA GLY A 232 -12.95 -14.61 13.97
C GLY A 232 -13.57 -14.40 12.58
N LEU A 233 -12.90 -14.87 11.52
CA LEU A 233 -13.25 -14.56 10.12
C LEU A 233 -14.35 -15.45 9.54
N GLU A 234 -14.82 -16.47 10.28
CA GLU A 234 -15.84 -17.39 9.77
C GLU A 234 -17.29 -16.94 10.03
N SER A 235 -17.55 -15.98 10.93
CA SER A 235 -18.93 -15.55 11.25
C SER A 235 -19.13 -14.04 11.50
N SER A 236 -18.24 -13.40 12.25
CA SER A 236 -18.39 -12.00 12.69
C SER A 236 -17.47 -11.03 11.98
N VAL A 237 -16.38 -11.50 11.37
CA VAL A 237 -15.45 -10.62 10.67
C VAL A 237 -15.44 -10.92 9.18
N LYS A 238 -15.53 -9.88 8.36
CA LYS A 238 -15.28 -9.95 6.92
C LYS A 238 -14.03 -9.17 6.55
N ILE A 239 -13.18 -9.73 5.70
CA ILE A 239 -12.04 -9.01 5.14
C ILE A 239 -12.46 -8.33 3.85
N ALA A 240 -12.28 -7.02 3.75
CA ALA A 240 -12.45 -6.29 2.51
C ALA A 240 -11.27 -6.59 1.56
N SER A 241 -11.55 -6.70 0.25
CA SER A 241 -10.50 -6.82 -0.76
C SER A 241 -9.62 -5.57 -0.73
N ALA A 242 -8.31 -5.79 -0.77
CA ALA A 242 -7.29 -4.74 -0.68
C ALA A 242 -6.17 -5.04 -1.68
N SER A 243 -5.55 -4.00 -2.23
CA SER A 243 -4.33 -4.16 -3.02
C SER A 243 -3.20 -4.68 -2.13
N PHE A 244 -2.32 -5.51 -2.67
CA PHE A 244 -1.25 -6.19 -1.91
C PHE A 244 -0.45 -5.23 -0.99
N VAL A 245 -0.11 -4.05 -1.50
CA VAL A 245 0.27 -2.86 -0.71
C VAL A 245 -0.73 -1.74 -1.01
N THR A 246 -0.77 -0.69 -0.20
CA THR A 246 -1.62 0.49 -0.46
C THR A 246 -1.31 1.07 -1.85
N ALA A 247 -2.34 1.31 -2.66
CA ALA A 247 -2.15 1.82 -4.02
C ALA A 247 -3.37 2.64 -4.43
N ASP A 248 -3.13 3.80 -5.05
CA ASP A 248 -4.21 4.63 -5.58
C ASP A 248 -4.62 4.14 -7.00
N PRO A 249 -5.84 3.63 -7.20
CA PRO A 249 -6.31 3.17 -8.51
C PRO A 249 -6.32 4.27 -9.58
N GLU A 250 -6.63 5.51 -9.21
CA GLU A 250 -6.66 6.64 -10.13
C GLU A 250 -5.25 7.01 -10.60
N ALA A 251 -4.27 7.00 -9.70
CA ALA A 251 -2.89 7.31 -10.03
C ALA A 251 -2.30 6.35 -11.07
N TRP A 252 -2.55 5.05 -10.93
CA TRP A 252 -2.16 4.05 -11.91
C TRP A 252 -2.96 4.13 -13.21
N ARG A 253 -4.24 4.54 -13.13
CA ARG A 253 -5.08 4.76 -14.32
C ARG A 253 -4.57 5.93 -15.17
N GLN A 254 -4.17 7.05 -14.58
CA GLN A 254 -3.70 8.23 -15.31
C GLN A 254 -2.44 7.96 -16.16
N VAL A 255 -1.60 7.03 -15.72
CA VAL A 255 -0.39 6.61 -16.47
C VAL A 255 -0.65 5.41 -17.38
N ASN A 256 -1.91 5.01 -17.60
CA ASN A 256 -2.33 3.85 -18.38
C ASN A 256 -1.72 2.52 -17.90
N ARG A 257 -1.52 2.37 -16.59
CA ARG A 257 -1.00 1.15 -15.96
C ARG A 257 -1.98 0.56 -14.93
N SER A 258 -3.27 0.55 -15.24
CA SER A 258 -4.29 -0.07 -14.38
C SER A 258 -4.15 -1.60 -14.27
N ASP A 259 -3.35 -2.23 -15.14
CA ASP A 259 -2.90 -3.59 -15.00
C ASP A 259 -2.14 -3.84 -13.69
N ILE A 260 -1.22 -2.94 -13.30
CA ILE A 260 -0.48 -3.06 -12.05
C ILE A 260 -1.43 -3.08 -10.86
N TYR A 261 -2.38 -2.13 -10.80
CA TYR A 261 -3.34 -2.09 -9.70
C TYR A 261 -4.24 -3.34 -9.64
N ARG A 262 -4.69 -3.84 -10.80
CA ARG A 262 -5.48 -5.09 -10.88
C ARG A 262 -4.69 -6.30 -10.40
N ASP A 263 -3.41 -6.38 -10.76
CA ASP A 263 -2.56 -7.49 -10.38
C ASP A 263 -2.29 -7.46 -8.87
N LEU A 264 -2.05 -6.27 -8.28
CA LEU A 264 -1.97 -6.08 -6.83
C LEU A 264 -3.25 -6.49 -6.08
N LEU A 265 -4.43 -6.12 -6.59
CA LEU A 265 -5.72 -6.55 -6.03
C LEU A 265 -5.90 -8.07 -6.10
N THR A 266 -5.53 -8.66 -7.23
CA THR A 266 -5.68 -10.10 -7.45
C THR A 266 -4.72 -10.89 -6.56
N HIS A 267 -3.46 -10.44 -6.46
CA HIS A 267 -2.48 -11.02 -5.55
C HIS A 267 -2.92 -10.88 -4.09
N GLY A 268 -3.44 -9.70 -3.70
CA GLY A 268 -3.97 -9.46 -2.36
C GLY A 268 -5.05 -10.44 -1.94
N ASP A 269 -6.03 -10.70 -2.81
CA ASP A 269 -7.08 -11.68 -2.53
C ASP A 269 -6.54 -13.11 -2.44
N VAL A 270 -5.57 -13.48 -3.28
CA VAL A 270 -4.90 -14.79 -3.20
C VAL A 270 -4.17 -14.95 -1.87
N VAL A 271 -3.49 -13.90 -1.40
CA VAL A 271 -2.79 -13.89 -0.11
C VAL A 271 -3.74 -14.13 1.05
N PHE A 272 -4.93 -13.51 1.05
CA PHE A 272 -5.91 -13.75 2.11
C PHE A 272 -6.42 -15.19 2.12
N VAL A 273 -6.66 -15.78 0.94
CA VAL A 273 -7.04 -17.20 0.85
C VAL A 273 -5.91 -18.10 1.34
N ASP A 274 -4.68 -17.87 0.87
CA ASP A 274 -3.53 -18.74 1.17
C ASP A 274 -3.04 -18.63 2.61
N ARG A 275 -3.13 -17.44 3.22
CA ARG A 275 -2.57 -17.17 4.55
C ARG A 275 -3.60 -17.18 5.67
N LEU A 276 -4.82 -16.73 5.40
CA LEU A 276 -5.88 -16.63 6.40
C LEU A 276 -7.04 -17.60 6.13
N GLY A 277 -7.09 -18.26 4.96
CA GLY A 277 -8.17 -19.18 4.62
C GLY A 277 -9.49 -18.49 4.28
N VAL A 278 -9.47 -17.18 3.99
CA VAL A 278 -10.69 -16.37 3.81
C VAL A 278 -10.77 -15.76 2.42
N VAL A 279 -12.00 -15.63 1.93
CA VAL A 279 -12.29 -14.95 0.68
C VAL A 279 -12.59 -13.49 0.98
N ALA A 280 -11.77 -12.58 0.44
CA ALA A 280 -11.97 -11.16 0.62
C ALA A 280 -13.20 -10.66 -0.16
N GLN A 281 -13.90 -9.68 0.43
CA GLN A 281 -15.10 -9.10 -0.13
C GLN A 281 -14.75 -7.91 -1.03
N ARG A 282 -14.89 -8.10 -2.35
CA ARG A 282 -14.58 -7.06 -3.35
C ARG A 282 -15.79 -6.22 -3.78
N SER A 283 -17.00 -6.62 -3.37
CA SER A 283 -18.26 -6.02 -3.86
C SER A 283 -18.50 -4.59 -3.39
N VAL A 284 -18.04 -4.23 -2.19
CA VAL A 284 -18.19 -2.89 -1.60
C VAL A 284 -16.81 -2.27 -1.46
N THR A 285 -16.59 -1.12 -2.09
CA THR A 285 -15.28 -0.44 -2.10
C THR A 285 -15.41 0.98 -1.58
N LEU A 286 -14.55 1.37 -0.65
CA LEU A 286 -14.37 2.77 -0.28
C LEU A 286 -13.61 3.48 -1.40
N LEU A 287 -14.19 4.55 -1.94
CA LEU A 287 -13.52 5.37 -2.95
C LEU A 287 -12.49 6.27 -2.31
N GLU A 288 -11.29 6.25 -2.87
CA GLU A 288 -10.24 7.20 -2.54
C GLU A 288 -10.68 8.65 -2.90
N PRO A 289 -10.19 9.67 -2.16
CA PRO A 289 -10.42 11.08 -2.47
C PRO A 289 -10.13 11.50 -3.91
N THR A 290 -9.22 10.79 -4.58
CA THR A 290 -8.79 11.02 -5.96
C THR A 290 -9.74 10.43 -7.01
N ALA A 291 -10.71 9.61 -6.61
CA ALA A 291 -11.54 8.85 -7.53
C ALA A 291 -12.38 9.74 -8.47
N THR A 292 -12.36 9.39 -9.75
CA THR A 292 -13.15 10.00 -10.82
C THR A 292 -14.22 9.02 -11.35
N ALA A 293 -15.07 9.51 -12.25
CA ALA A 293 -16.06 8.68 -12.95
C ALA A 293 -15.42 7.54 -13.77
N GLU A 294 -14.19 7.73 -14.27
CA GLU A 294 -13.37 6.71 -14.91
C GLU A 294 -12.80 5.71 -13.91
N THR A 295 -12.37 6.15 -12.73
CA THR A 295 -11.96 5.25 -11.63
C THR A 295 -13.11 4.34 -11.23
N LEU A 296 -14.33 4.88 -11.12
CA LEU A 296 -15.54 4.10 -10.85
C LEU A 296 -15.76 2.99 -11.88
N SER A 297 -15.62 3.34 -13.16
CA SER A 297 -15.75 2.40 -14.28
C SER A 297 -14.68 1.30 -14.25
N LEU A 298 -13.47 1.64 -13.81
CA LEU A 298 -12.36 0.71 -13.65
C LEU A 298 -12.62 -0.29 -12.51
N LEU A 299 -13.04 0.19 -11.34
CA LEU A 299 -13.30 -0.66 -10.17
C LEU A 299 -14.48 -1.62 -10.40
N LEU A 300 -15.50 -1.19 -11.17
CA LEU A 300 -16.58 -2.08 -11.64
C LEU A 300 -16.03 -3.26 -12.47
N GLN A 301 -15.06 -3.01 -13.36
CA GLN A 301 -14.43 -4.08 -14.14
C GLN A 301 -13.61 -5.04 -13.27
N PHE A 302 -13.12 -4.57 -12.12
CA PHE A 302 -12.33 -5.37 -11.19
C PHE A 302 -13.18 -6.14 -10.17
N GLY A 303 -14.50 -5.89 -10.12
CA GLY A 303 -15.47 -6.69 -9.36
C GLY A 303 -16.23 -5.93 -8.28
N SER A 304 -16.04 -4.62 -8.15
CA SER A 304 -16.86 -3.80 -7.26
C SER A 304 -18.27 -3.64 -7.83
N THR A 305 -19.27 -3.54 -6.94
CA THR A 305 -20.69 -3.39 -7.31
C THR A 305 -21.36 -2.22 -6.61
N GLU A 306 -20.84 -1.84 -5.43
CA GLU A 306 -21.30 -0.71 -4.64
C GLU A 306 -20.09 0.09 -4.11
N PHE A 307 -20.28 1.39 -3.93
CA PHE A 307 -19.22 2.32 -3.53
C PHE A 307 -19.57 3.05 -2.24
N LEU A 308 -18.61 3.17 -1.33
CA LEU A 308 -18.68 4.11 -0.22
C LEU A 308 -17.93 5.37 -0.63
N VAL A 309 -18.50 6.55 -0.38
CA VAL A 309 -17.91 7.83 -0.77
C VAL A 309 -18.05 8.85 0.34
N ASP A 310 -16.98 9.59 0.62
CA ASP A 310 -17.05 10.71 1.56
C ASP A 310 -17.82 11.88 0.93
N ALA A 311 -18.71 12.49 1.71
CA ALA A 311 -19.57 13.59 1.28
C ALA A 311 -18.81 14.78 0.69
N HIS A 312 -17.58 15.06 1.13
CA HIS A 312 -16.75 16.16 0.64
C HIS A 312 -16.26 15.96 -0.80
N HIS A 313 -16.27 14.71 -1.29
CA HIS A 313 -15.89 14.35 -2.65
C HIS A 313 -17.08 14.22 -3.59
N LEU A 314 -18.22 14.85 -3.24
CA LEU A 314 -19.42 14.89 -4.06
C LEU A 314 -19.78 16.32 -4.48
N THR A 315 -20.38 16.44 -5.66
CA THR A 315 -21.01 17.68 -6.10
C THR A 315 -22.47 17.44 -6.51
N PRO A 316 -23.44 18.17 -5.93
CA PRO A 316 -23.27 19.08 -4.78
C PRO A 316 -22.91 18.33 -3.49
N ILE A 317 -22.21 18.99 -2.56
CA ILE A 317 -21.92 18.42 -1.23
C ILE A 317 -23.26 18.26 -0.47
N PRO A 318 -23.59 17.06 0.04
CA PRO A 318 -24.78 16.84 0.87
C PRO A 318 -24.75 17.70 2.13
N GLY A 319 -25.90 18.26 2.52
CA GLY A 319 -26.04 18.99 3.79
C GLY A 319 -26.15 18.03 4.99
N ALA A 320 -25.84 18.51 6.19
CA ALA A 320 -25.75 17.71 7.43
C ALA A 320 -27.03 16.96 7.88
N SER A 321 -28.18 17.23 7.27
CA SER A 321 -29.44 16.50 7.53
C SER A 321 -29.99 15.84 6.27
N SER A 322 -29.11 15.49 5.33
CA SER A 322 -29.50 14.86 4.08
C SER A 322 -29.80 13.39 4.29
N ASP A 323 -30.91 12.92 3.71
CA ASP A 323 -31.23 11.50 3.63
C ASP A 323 -30.14 10.69 2.87
N ALA A 324 -29.22 11.34 2.16
CA ALA A 324 -28.09 10.71 1.48
C ALA A 324 -27.16 9.90 2.41
N PHE A 325 -27.16 10.17 3.71
CA PHE A 325 -26.34 9.46 4.71
C PHE A 325 -26.95 8.17 5.23
N ILE A 326 -28.24 7.96 4.96
CA ILE A 326 -29.04 6.86 5.52
C ILE A 326 -29.77 6.05 4.44
N GLN A 327 -29.72 6.52 3.19
CA GLN A 327 -30.34 5.93 2.02
C GLN A 327 -29.32 5.76 0.90
N PRO A 328 -29.45 4.73 0.06
CA PRO A 328 -28.60 4.56 -1.11
C PRO A 328 -28.74 5.73 -2.10
N VAL A 329 -27.61 6.14 -2.67
CA VAL A 329 -27.49 7.21 -3.66
C VAL A 329 -26.97 6.67 -4.99
N ALA A 330 -26.99 7.51 -6.03
CA ALA A 330 -26.40 7.19 -7.32
C ALA A 330 -25.18 8.06 -7.64
N LEU A 331 -24.10 7.43 -8.10
CA LEU A 331 -22.95 8.08 -8.72
C LEU A 331 -23.00 7.91 -10.24
N ARG A 332 -22.59 8.93 -10.99
CA ARG A 332 -22.41 8.82 -12.45
C ARG A 332 -21.04 8.26 -12.79
N ASP A 333 -21.02 7.20 -13.59
CA ASP A 333 -19.77 6.69 -14.18
C ASP A 333 -19.36 7.46 -15.45
N ALA A 334 -18.21 7.12 -16.02
CA ALA A 334 -17.67 7.79 -17.21
C ALA A 334 -18.58 7.68 -18.45
N ASN A 335 -19.48 6.69 -18.48
CA ASN A 335 -20.47 6.51 -19.54
C ASN A 335 -21.80 7.21 -19.22
N GLY A 336 -21.88 7.91 -18.09
CA GLY A 336 -23.09 8.56 -17.59
C GLY A 336 -24.11 7.58 -17.00
N GLN A 337 -23.75 6.32 -16.76
CA GLN A 337 -24.62 5.34 -16.11
C GLN A 337 -24.61 5.54 -14.59
N LEU A 338 -25.76 5.28 -13.97
CA LEU A 338 -25.93 5.37 -12.53
C LEU A 338 -25.39 4.11 -11.86
N ARG A 339 -24.62 4.31 -10.80
CA ARG A 339 -24.02 3.25 -9.97
C ARG A 339 -24.42 3.45 -8.51
N SER A 340 -24.70 2.36 -7.82
CA SER A 340 -25.12 2.41 -6.42
C SER A 340 -23.95 2.83 -5.53
N ALA A 341 -24.25 3.71 -4.58
CA ALA A 341 -23.30 4.12 -3.55
C ALA A 341 -24.00 4.45 -2.23
N ARG A 342 -23.23 4.49 -1.15
CA ARG A 342 -23.60 5.05 0.15
C ARG A 342 -22.66 6.20 0.49
N VAL A 343 -23.22 7.29 0.99
CA VAL A 343 -22.43 8.46 1.42
C VAL A 343 -22.07 8.32 2.88
N LEU A 344 -20.79 8.49 3.21
CA LEU A 344 -20.32 8.54 4.58
C LEU A 344 -20.66 9.90 5.20
N ASP A 345 -21.21 9.89 6.41
CA ASP A 345 -21.46 11.14 7.15
C ASP A 345 -20.13 11.70 7.68
N PRO A 346 -19.71 12.90 7.26
CA PRO A 346 -18.47 13.51 7.71
C PRO A 346 -18.45 13.87 9.19
N GLN A 347 -19.61 13.96 9.86
CA GLN A 347 -19.66 14.17 11.30
C GLN A 347 -19.15 12.94 12.05
N ILE A 348 -19.42 11.73 11.57
CA ILE A 348 -18.98 10.48 12.22
C ILE A 348 -17.46 10.42 12.28
N SER A 349 -16.77 10.71 11.18
CA SER A 349 -15.29 10.72 11.14
C SER A 349 -14.71 11.79 12.05
N SER A 350 -15.38 12.96 12.18
CA SER A 350 -14.92 14.04 13.06
C SER A 350 -14.88 13.64 14.54
N TYR A 351 -15.75 12.73 15.01
CA TYR A 351 -15.75 12.29 16.41
C TYR A 351 -14.46 11.56 16.81
N PHE A 352 -13.75 10.98 15.85
CA PHE A 352 -12.50 10.26 16.09
C PHE A 352 -11.25 11.14 15.95
N THR A 353 -11.36 12.38 15.45
CA THR A 353 -10.20 13.24 15.18
C THR A 353 -9.57 13.88 16.43
N ASN A 354 -10.26 13.86 17.59
CA ASN A 354 -9.69 14.22 18.89
C ASN A 354 -9.22 12.96 19.62
N TYR A 355 -8.01 12.50 19.29
CA TYR A 355 -7.46 11.19 19.65
C TYR A 355 -7.29 10.90 21.15
N ASP A 356 -7.35 11.92 22.01
CA ASP A 356 -6.98 11.80 23.42
C ASP A 356 -8.11 11.26 24.33
N GLU A 357 -9.37 11.20 23.85
CA GLU A 357 -10.52 10.80 24.67
C GLU A 357 -11.45 9.77 23.98
N PRO A 358 -11.06 8.48 23.93
CA PRO A 358 -11.84 7.42 23.29
C PRO A 358 -13.29 7.30 23.79
N VAL A 359 -13.51 7.53 25.09
CA VAL A 359 -14.85 7.45 25.70
C VAL A 359 -15.77 8.52 25.13
N VAL A 360 -15.30 9.77 25.05
CA VAL A 360 -16.07 10.88 24.51
C VAL A 360 -16.40 10.64 23.02
N ALA A 361 -15.41 10.21 22.24
CA ALA A 361 -15.60 9.88 20.82
C ALA A 361 -16.72 8.84 20.61
N VAL A 362 -16.71 7.75 21.38
CA VAL A 362 -17.75 6.71 21.30
C VAL A 362 -19.11 7.24 21.75
N GLN A 363 -19.18 8.08 22.79
CA GLN A 363 -20.44 8.67 23.24
C GLN A 363 -21.06 9.58 22.16
N PHE A 364 -20.25 10.38 21.46
CA PHE A 364 -20.74 11.16 20.32
C PHE A 364 -21.21 10.28 19.16
N LEU A 365 -20.52 9.19 18.85
CA LEU A 365 -20.98 8.22 17.86
C LEU A 365 -22.34 7.63 18.24
N LEU A 366 -22.49 7.15 19.47
CA LEU A 366 -23.74 6.56 19.95
C LEU A 366 -24.88 7.58 19.91
N ALA A 367 -24.62 8.81 20.35
CA ALA A 367 -25.60 9.89 20.32
C ALA A 367 -26.03 10.21 18.88
N HIS A 368 -25.09 10.23 17.94
CA HIS A 368 -25.36 10.43 16.53
C HIS A 368 -26.26 9.31 15.98
N LEU A 369 -25.91 8.04 16.23
CA LEU A 369 -26.70 6.88 15.77
C LEU A 369 -28.09 6.83 16.42
N ALA A 370 -28.22 7.22 17.69
CA ALA A 370 -29.50 7.32 18.37
C ALA A 370 -30.41 8.37 17.70
N LEU A 371 -29.90 9.58 17.48
CA LEU A 371 -30.63 10.64 16.79
C LEU A 371 -31.01 10.27 15.35
N LEU A 372 -30.12 9.57 14.62
CA LEU A 372 -30.45 9.01 13.32
C LEU A 372 -31.61 8.02 13.45
N SER A 373 -31.50 7.01 14.31
CA SER A 373 -32.51 5.97 14.46
C SER A 373 -33.92 6.51 14.77
N TRP A 374 -34.03 7.60 15.53
CA TRP A 374 -35.30 8.23 15.88
C TRP A 374 -35.87 9.13 14.77
N SER A 375 -35.03 9.52 13.81
CA SER A 375 -35.41 10.41 12.70
C SER A 375 -35.83 9.68 11.42
N VAL A 376 -35.48 8.39 11.30
CA VAL A 376 -35.63 7.61 10.07
C VAL A 376 -36.84 6.68 10.08
N GLN A 377 -37.27 6.26 8.88
CA GLN A 377 -38.31 5.24 8.68
C GLN A 377 -37.66 3.84 8.57
N GLU A 378 -38.49 2.80 8.40
CA GLU A 378 -38.04 1.43 8.11
C GLU A 378 -37.05 1.40 6.91
N ASP A 379 -36.08 0.49 6.94
CA ASP A 379 -35.03 0.24 5.91
C ASP A 379 -33.86 1.26 5.79
N ALA A 380 -33.69 2.18 6.75
CA ALA A 380 -32.49 3.03 6.79
C ALA A 380 -31.23 2.26 7.21
N SER A 381 -30.08 2.60 6.60
CA SER A 381 -28.80 2.01 6.99
C SER A 381 -27.68 3.04 7.09
N ALA A 382 -26.85 2.93 8.12
CA ALA A 382 -25.67 3.76 8.32
C ALA A 382 -24.39 2.94 8.18
N VAL A 383 -23.31 3.59 7.76
CA VAL A 383 -21.98 2.97 7.68
C VAL A 383 -21.02 3.79 8.52
N VAL A 384 -20.45 3.15 9.54
CA VAL A 384 -19.43 3.74 10.41
C VAL A 384 -18.07 3.29 9.90
N VAL A 385 -17.28 4.24 9.40
CA VAL A 385 -15.90 4.03 9.00
C VAL A 385 -15.00 4.74 9.99
N VAL A 386 -14.15 4.00 10.70
CA VAL A 386 -13.09 4.61 11.50
C VAL A 386 -12.00 5.09 10.53
N PRO A 387 -11.64 6.39 10.53
CA PRO A 387 -10.62 6.92 9.64
C PRO A 387 -9.27 6.24 9.82
N GLU A 388 -8.52 6.04 8.73
CA GLU A 388 -7.25 5.30 8.76
C GLU A 388 -6.15 6.01 9.57
N GLN A 389 -6.31 7.30 9.83
CA GLN A 389 -5.39 8.09 10.66
C GLN A 389 -5.61 7.87 12.16
N VAL A 390 -6.72 7.23 12.55
CA VAL A 390 -7.09 6.97 13.94
C VAL A 390 -6.46 5.65 14.37
N ALA A 391 -5.54 5.74 15.32
CA ALA A 391 -4.94 4.56 15.90
C ALA A 391 -6.01 3.70 16.60
N LEU A 392 -6.10 2.43 16.22
CA LEU A 392 -7.03 1.46 16.81
C LEU A 392 -6.50 0.98 18.17
N LEU A 393 -6.54 1.88 19.16
CA LEU A 393 -6.12 1.59 20.52
C LEU A 393 -7.00 0.50 21.16
N PRO A 394 -6.46 -0.37 22.04
CA PRO A 394 -7.22 -1.45 22.67
C PRO A 394 -8.53 -0.97 23.32
N LEU A 395 -8.49 0.13 24.05
CA LEU A 395 -9.67 0.70 24.72
C LEU A 395 -10.73 1.16 23.71
N LEU A 396 -10.33 1.77 22.59
CA LEU A 396 -11.27 2.30 21.61
C LEU A 396 -12.05 1.17 20.93
N VAL A 397 -11.35 0.14 20.44
CA VAL A 397 -11.97 -0.96 19.71
C VAL A 397 -12.88 -1.78 20.63
N ASP A 398 -12.41 -2.07 21.85
CA ASP A 398 -13.20 -2.80 22.86
C ASP A 398 -14.46 -2.02 23.25
N LEU A 399 -14.33 -0.71 23.51
CA LEU A 399 -15.46 0.15 23.84
C LEU A 399 -16.46 0.25 22.69
N LEU A 400 -15.99 0.40 21.45
CA LEU A 400 -16.85 0.42 20.25
C LEU A 400 -17.65 -0.88 20.13
N PHE A 401 -16.99 -2.04 20.25
CA PHE A 401 -17.64 -3.33 20.07
C PHE A 401 -18.65 -3.60 21.18
N ASN A 402 -18.26 -3.37 22.44
CA ASN A 402 -19.14 -3.55 23.57
C ASN A 402 -20.38 -2.65 23.48
N THR A 403 -20.17 -1.34 23.30
CA THR A 403 -21.29 -0.37 23.32
C THR A 403 -22.23 -0.49 22.14
N LEU A 404 -21.72 -0.68 20.92
CA LEU A 404 -22.57 -0.82 19.73
C LEU A 404 -23.36 -2.13 19.74
N SER A 405 -22.82 -3.20 20.34
CA SER A 405 -23.51 -4.50 20.40
C SER A 405 -24.71 -4.52 21.34
N GLU A 406 -24.70 -3.66 22.36
CA GLU A 406 -25.75 -3.58 23.39
C GLU A 406 -26.74 -2.43 23.13
N ALA A 407 -26.43 -1.52 22.20
CA ALA A 407 -27.23 -0.32 21.94
C ALA A 407 -28.63 -0.67 21.39
N PRO A 408 -29.73 -0.30 22.06
CA PRO A 408 -31.07 -0.73 21.67
C PRO A 408 -31.55 -0.11 20.34
N PHE A 409 -30.95 1.00 19.94
CA PHE A 409 -31.28 1.76 18.73
C PHE A 409 -30.40 1.40 17.52
N VAL A 410 -29.47 0.44 17.65
CA VAL A 410 -28.58 -0.02 16.59
C VAL A 410 -28.77 -1.52 16.36
N GLU A 411 -28.87 -1.92 15.10
CA GLU A 411 -28.74 -3.32 14.70
C GLU A 411 -27.48 -3.46 13.87
N LEU A 412 -26.46 -4.14 14.41
CA LEU A 412 -25.20 -4.30 13.70
C LEU A 412 -25.34 -5.34 12.57
N SER A 413 -24.83 -5.01 11.40
CA SER A 413 -24.83 -5.88 10.22
C SER A 413 -23.49 -5.87 9.49
N HIS A 414 -23.23 -6.91 8.70
CA HIS A 414 -22.09 -6.93 7.79
C HIS A 414 -22.26 -5.90 6.66
N LEU A 415 -21.15 -5.31 6.20
CA LEU A 415 -21.17 -4.41 5.05
C LEU A 415 -21.38 -5.22 3.76
N GLU A 416 -22.63 -5.37 3.33
CA GLU A 416 -23.00 -6.07 2.10
C GLU A 416 -23.47 -5.12 1.00
N PRO A 417 -23.34 -5.51 -0.29
CA PRO A 417 -23.83 -4.70 -1.40
C PRO A 417 -25.37 -4.62 -1.34
N LEU A 418 -25.91 -3.40 -1.44
CA LEU A 418 -27.37 -3.25 -1.48
C LEU A 418 -27.97 -3.87 -2.74
N VAL A 419 -29.02 -4.67 -2.56
CA VAL A 419 -29.83 -5.20 -3.66
C VAL A 419 -30.89 -4.18 -4.02
N LEU A 420 -30.54 -3.24 -4.89
CA LEU A 420 -31.48 -2.21 -5.36
C LEU A 420 -32.22 -2.69 -6.61
N SER A 421 -33.51 -2.32 -6.70
CA SER A 421 -34.25 -2.42 -7.97
C SER A 421 -33.71 -1.38 -8.95
N GLU A 422 -33.67 -1.68 -10.26
CA GLU A 422 -33.17 -0.74 -11.29
C GLU A 422 -33.89 0.63 -11.27
N ASP A 423 -35.12 0.67 -10.75
CA ASP A 423 -35.95 1.88 -10.62
C ASP A 423 -35.69 2.69 -9.33
N PHE A 424 -34.88 2.18 -8.39
CA PHE A 424 -34.65 2.80 -7.08
C PHE A 424 -33.20 3.25 -6.93
N PHE A 425 -32.92 4.43 -7.47
CA PHE A 425 -31.74 5.21 -7.12
C PHE A 425 -32.19 6.45 -6.37
N GLY A 426 -31.59 6.72 -5.21
CA GLY A 426 -31.80 7.95 -4.47
C GLY A 426 -31.23 9.18 -5.21
N PRO A 427 -30.89 10.28 -4.49
CA PRO A 427 -30.30 11.44 -5.12
C PRO A 427 -29.03 11.08 -5.91
N THR A 428 -28.83 11.75 -7.04
CA THR A 428 -27.66 11.53 -7.91
C THR A 428 -26.59 12.58 -7.66
N PHE A 429 -25.34 12.14 -7.56
CA PHE A 429 -24.17 12.99 -7.37
C PHE A 429 -23.10 12.71 -8.43
N ASP A 430 -22.28 13.72 -8.68
CA ASP A 430 -21.03 13.58 -9.44
C ASP A 430 -19.84 13.59 -8.47
N LEU A 431 -18.75 12.90 -8.86
CA LEU A 431 -17.52 12.86 -8.07
C LEU A 431 -16.75 14.19 -8.19
N TRP A 432 -16.19 14.65 -7.08
CA TRP A 432 -15.34 15.82 -6.95
C TRP A 432 -13.95 15.41 -6.42
N PRO A 433 -13.05 14.98 -7.32
CA PRO A 433 -11.78 14.37 -6.93
C PRO A 433 -10.77 15.40 -6.42
N THR A 434 -9.88 14.96 -5.53
CA THR A 434 -8.63 15.65 -5.22
C THR A 434 -7.58 15.41 -6.29
N GLU A 435 -6.57 16.29 -6.37
CA GLU A 435 -5.47 16.12 -7.30
C GLU A 435 -4.61 14.89 -6.94
N VAL A 436 -4.20 14.15 -7.96
CA VAL A 436 -3.43 12.91 -7.85
C VAL A 436 -1.94 13.21 -7.99
N ALA A 437 -1.12 12.58 -7.16
CA ALA A 437 0.34 12.67 -7.31
C ALA A 437 0.79 11.95 -8.60
N SER A 438 1.67 12.60 -9.37
CA SER A 438 2.21 12.00 -10.61
C SER A 438 2.99 10.72 -10.33
N MET A 439 2.60 9.63 -11.00
CA MET A 439 3.28 8.33 -10.91
C MET A 439 4.15 7.99 -12.13
N VAL A 440 4.40 8.93 -13.05
CA VAL A 440 5.06 8.64 -14.34
C VAL A 440 6.44 7.98 -14.15
N ASP A 441 7.30 8.54 -13.31
CA ASP A 441 8.65 8.01 -13.09
C ASP A 441 8.63 6.64 -12.41
N ARG A 442 7.74 6.49 -11.42
CA ARG A 442 7.52 5.23 -10.70
C ARG A 442 7.01 4.14 -11.65
N ALA A 443 6.04 4.44 -12.50
CA ALA A 443 5.48 3.51 -13.48
C ALA A 443 6.52 3.08 -14.54
N ASN A 444 7.36 4.01 -15.00
CA ASN A 444 8.46 3.71 -15.91
C ASN A 444 9.50 2.81 -15.25
N GLY A 445 9.93 3.14 -14.03
CA GLY A 445 10.88 2.33 -13.25
C GLY A 445 10.34 0.92 -12.99
N HIS A 446 9.09 0.83 -12.55
CA HIS A 446 8.40 -0.44 -12.32
C HIS A 446 8.37 -1.30 -13.60
N GLY A 447 7.94 -0.73 -14.74
CA GLY A 447 7.90 -1.46 -16.01
C GLY A 447 9.28 -1.93 -16.51
N LEU A 448 10.35 -1.17 -16.25
CA LEU A 448 11.71 -1.62 -16.57
C LEU A 448 12.13 -2.82 -15.72
N VAL A 449 11.86 -2.77 -14.41
CA VAL A 449 12.18 -3.88 -13.50
C VAL A 449 11.32 -5.10 -13.81
N GLU A 450 10.03 -4.92 -14.11
CA GLU A 450 9.11 -5.99 -14.53
C GLU A 450 9.64 -6.77 -15.74
N MET A 451 10.16 -6.06 -16.76
CA MET A 451 10.80 -6.70 -17.92
C MET A 451 12.07 -7.47 -17.54
N VAL A 452 12.88 -6.92 -16.62
CA VAL A 452 14.09 -7.58 -16.13
C VAL A 452 13.75 -8.87 -15.36
N LEU A 453 12.76 -8.83 -14.47
CA LEU A 453 12.31 -10.00 -13.71
C LEU A 453 11.67 -11.05 -14.62
N SER A 454 10.92 -10.64 -15.64
CA SER A 454 10.38 -11.55 -16.66
C SER A 454 11.49 -12.29 -17.40
N ALA A 455 12.53 -11.57 -17.85
CA ALA A 455 13.69 -12.17 -18.50
C ALA A 455 14.47 -13.12 -17.55
N TYR A 456 14.55 -12.77 -16.27
CA TYR A 456 15.16 -13.63 -15.25
C TYR A 456 14.34 -14.91 -15.02
N GLN A 457 13.01 -14.82 -14.97
CA GLN A 457 12.12 -15.98 -14.82
C GLN A 457 12.22 -16.94 -16.01
N GLU A 458 12.26 -16.43 -17.24
CA GLU A 458 12.44 -17.26 -18.43
C GLU A 458 13.81 -17.95 -18.44
N LEU A 459 14.85 -17.26 -17.99
CA LEU A 459 16.19 -17.83 -17.82
C LEU A 459 16.16 -19.03 -16.86
N LEU A 460 15.40 -18.96 -15.76
CA LEU A 460 15.25 -20.06 -14.81
C LEU A 460 14.26 -21.16 -15.28
N GLY A 461 13.60 -20.97 -16.42
CA GLY A 461 12.68 -21.95 -17.01
C GLY A 461 11.30 -22.01 -16.34
N GLY A 462 10.91 -20.99 -15.59
CA GLY A 462 9.59 -20.90 -14.94
C GLY A 462 9.61 -20.17 -13.60
N PRO A 463 8.48 -20.18 -12.85
CA PRO A 463 8.39 -19.56 -11.54
C PRO A 463 9.45 -20.12 -10.58
N HIS A 464 10.19 -19.23 -9.92
CA HIS A 464 11.28 -19.60 -9.01
C HIS A 464 11.22 -18.74 -7.73
N PRO A 465 11.52 -19.29 -6.54
CA PRO A 465 11.45 -18.55 -5.28
C PRO A 465 12.24 -17.24 -5.27
N SER A 466 13.43 -17.20 -5.89
CA SER A 466 14.24 -15.97 -5.97
C SER A 466 13.61 -14.87 -6.82
N VAL A 467 12.82 -15.23 -7.84
CA VAL A 467 12.09 -14.23 -8.63
C VAL A 467 10.89 -13.73 -7.85
N ILE A 468 10.17 -14.63 -7.16
CA ILE A 468 9.01 -14.26 -6.33
C ILE A 468 9.41 -13.22 -5.28
N THR A 469 10.53 -13.41 -4.58
CA THR A 469 11.02 -12.42 -3.60
C THR A 469 11.33 -11.06 -4.21
N LEU A 470 11.85 -11.02 -5.44
CA LEU A 470 12.11 -9.77 -6.15
C LEU A 470 10.82 -9.13 -6.69
N THR A 471 9.84 -9.95 -7.07
CA THR A 471 8.50 -9.48 -7.43
C THR A 471 7.82 -8.84 -6.23
N ASP A 472 7.94 -9.38 -5.02
CA ASP A 472 7.37 -8.75 -3.82
C ASP A 472 8.01 -7.37 -3.55
N LEU A 473 9.33 -7.23 -3.76
CA LEU A 473 10.01 -5.93 -3.66
C LEU A 473 9.51 -4.96 -4.73
N LEU A 474 9.28 -5.44 -5.96
CA LEU A 474 8.73 -4.64 -7.05
C LEU A 474 7.30 -4.18 -6.74
N GLU A 475 6.44 -5.06 -6.23
CA GLU A 475 5.08 -4.71 -5.80
C GLU A 475 5.13 -3.71 -4.63
N THR A 476 6.07 -3.85 -3.71
CA THR A 476 6.25 -2.90 -2.60
C THR A 476 6.49 -1.47 -3.09
N THR A 477 7.14 -1.27 -4.25
CA THR A 477 7.37 0.06 -4.85
C THR A 477 6.10 0.82 -5.21
N THR A 478 4.93 0.15 -5.25
CA THR A 478 3.65 0.79 -5.58
C THR A 478 2.97 1.44 -4.38
N ALA A 479 3.48 1.20 -3.16
CA ALA A 479 2.97 1.74 -1.91
C ALA A 479 2.89 3.28 -1.95
N VAL A 480 1.77 3.85 -1.49
CA VAL A 480 1.50 5.29 -1.54
C VAL A 480 2.36 6.06 -0.53
N GLU A 481 2.72 5.43 0.59
CA GLU A 481 3.50 6.02 1.68
C GLU A 481 4.97 6.17 1.33
N LEU A 482 5.48 5.40 0.35
CA LEU A 482 6.89 5.45 -0.03
C LEU A 482 7.22 6.73 -0.81
N SER A 483 8.27 7.41 -0.37
CA SER A 483 8.89 8.50 -1.11
C SER A 483 9.62 7.98 -2.36
N ASN A 484 9.92 8.89 -3.29
CA ASN A 484 10.66 8.53 -4.50
C ASN A 484 12.09 8.06 -4.20
N ASP A 485 12.71 8.54 -3.13
CA ASP A 485 14.05 8.10 -2.72
C ASP A 485 14.01 6.67 -2.21
N GLU A 486 13.04 6.32 -1.34
CA GLU A 486 12.84 4.94 -0.88
C GLU A 486 12.56 3.99 -2.04
N VAL A 487 11.67 4.36 -2.97
CA VAL A 487 11.38 3.55 -4.17
C VAL A 487 12.65 3.27 -5.00
N ASN A 488 13.55 4.25 -5.12
CA ASN A 488 14.82 4.05 -5.83
C ASN A 488 15.76 3.08 -5.10
N GLU A 489 15.68 2.97 -3.77
CA GLU A 489 16.43 1.96 -3.00
C GLU A 489 15.91 0.55 -3.32
N TYR A 490 14.59 0.34 -3.40
CA TYR A 490 14.02 -0.94 -3.83
C TYR A 490 14.46 -1.32 -5.24
N PHE A 491 14.36 -0.39 -6.20
CA PHE A 491 14.84 -0.65 -7.56
C PHE A 491 16.33 -1.00 -7.57
N SER A 492 17.15 -0.26 -6.82
CA SER A 492 18.59 -0.52 -6.73
C SER A 492 18.90 -1.90 -6.14
N ALA A 493 18.17 -2.32 -5.11
CA ALA A 493 18.31 -3.65 -4.52
C ALA A 493 17.97 -4.76 -5.52
N ILE A 494 16.88 -4.61 -6.28
CA ILE A 494 16.49 -5.58 -7.33
C ILE A 494 17.55 -5.65 -8.43
N TYR A 495 18.05 -4.50 -8.91
CA TYR A 495 19.10 -4.48 -9.93
C TYR A 495 20.41 -5.08 -9.42
N HIS A 496 20.74 -4.88 -8.15
CA HIS A 496 21.92 -5.47 -7.52
C HIS A 496 21.84 -6.99 -7.52
N GLU A 497 20.73 -7.57 -7.05
CA GLU A 497 20.51 -9.03 -7.02
C GLU A 497 20.60 -9.64 -8.43
N VAL A 498 19.95 -9.01 -9.42
CA VAL A 498 20.01 -9.49 -10.82
C VAL A 498 21.44 -9.40 -11.36
N THR A 499 22.19 -8.35 -11.03
CA THR A 499 23.58 -8.20 -11.47
C THR A 499 24.50 -9.24 -10.83
N GLU A 500 24.33 -9.52 -9.53
CA GLU A 500 25.07 -10.57 -8.84
C GLU A 500 24.79 -11.95 -9.44
N MET A 501 23.52 -12.22 -9.77
CA MET A 501 23.11 -13.44 -10.47
C MET A 501 23.76 -13.55 -11.86
N MET A 502 23.76 -12.48 -12.66
CA MET A 502 24.40 -12.46 -13.97
C MET A 502 25.91 -12.77 -13.87
N GLY A 503 26.55 -12.32 -12.79
CA GLY A 503 27.95 -12.63 -12.47
C GLY A 503 28.24 -14.12 -12.20
N GLN A 504 27.22 -14.98 -12.06
CA GLN A 504 27.38 -16.43 -11.84
C GLN A 504 27.66 -17.22 -13.14
N PHE A 505 27.62 -16.57 -14.30
CA PHE A 505 27.94 -17.19 -15.59
C PHE A 505 29.36 -16.84 -16.03
N TYR A 506 30.22 -17.85 -16.17
CA TYR A 506 31.60 -17.67 -16.60
C TYR A 506 31.83 -18.23 -18.00
N LEU A 507 32.46 -17.40 -18.84
CA LEU A 507 32.98 -17.76 -20.15
C LEU A 507 34.52 -17.74 -20.09
N PRO A 508 35.22 -18.57 -20.87
CA PRO A 508 36.68 -18.55 -20.91
C PRO A 508 37.24 -17.22 -21.46
N ASP A 509 38.31 -16.70 -20.84
CA ASP A 509 38.91 -15.38 -21.15
C ASP A 509 39.36 -15.21 -22.60
N SER A 510 39.89 -16.29 -23.20
CA SER A 510 40.16 -16.37 -24.63
C SER A 510 40.45 -17.81 -25.04
N GLN A 511 39.94 -18.23 -26.19
CA GLN A 511 40.24 -19.54 -26.77
C GLN A 511 40.74 -19.34 -28.20
N ASN A 512 41.95 -19.83 -28.46
CA ASN A 512 42.55 -19.84 -29.79
C ASN A 512 42.27 -21.17 -30.47
N VAL A 513 41.51 -21.14 -31.57
CA VAL A 513 41.12 -22.36 -32.29
C VAL A 513 41.64 -22.31 -33.72
N ARG A 514 42.39 -23.33 -34.11
CA ARG A 514 42.91 -23.45 -35.48
C ARG A 514 42.01 -24.37 -36.29
N LEU A 515 41.46 -23.85 -37.39
CA LEU A 515 40.65 -24.65 -38.30
C LEU A 515 41.54 -25.42 -39.26
N THR A 516 41.42 -26.76 -39.25
CA THR A 516 42.08 -27.66 -40.19
C THR A 516 41.23 -27.97 -41.42
N SER A 517 39.94 -27.61 -41.40
CA SER A 517 38.94 -27.84 -42.45
C SER A 517 38.10 -26.58 -42.72
N ARG A 518 37.30 -26.60 -43.80
CA ARG A 518 36.39 -25.47 -44.17
C ARG A 518 35.27 -25.25 -43.17
N GLN A 519 34.86 -26.30 -42.48
CA GLN A 519 33.85 -26.33 -41.44
C GLN A 519 34.39 -27.17 -40.30
N ALA A 520 34.24 -26.73 -39.07
CA ALA A 520 34.63 -27.49 -37.88
C ALA A 520 33.68 -27.20 -36.72
N THR A 521 33.63 -28.14 -35.79
CA THR A 521 32.90 -27.98 -34.53
C THR A 521 33.89 -27.61 -33.44
N VAL A 522 33.68 -26.45 -32.82
CA VAL A 522 34.52 -25.88 -31.77
C VAL A 522 33.86 -26.15 -30.43
N PRO A 523 34.49 -26.89 -29.50
CA PRO A 523 33.97 -27.06 -28.16
C PRO A 523 34.16 -25.75 -27.37
N PHE A 524 33.05 -25.18 -26.94
CA PHE A 524 32.99 -23.99 -26.10
C PHE A 524 32.45 -24.40 -24.73
N THR A 525 33.13 -23.98 -23.67
CA THR A 525 32.72 -24.33 -22.30
C THR A 525 32.07 -23.12 -21.66
N VAL A 526 30.91 -23.32 -21.05
CA VAL A 526 30.20 -22.31 -20.25
C VAL A 526 30.04 -22.86 -18.85
N GLU A 527 30.38 -22.07 -17.85
CA GLU A 527 30.21 -22.45 -16.45
C GLU A 527 29.00 -21.72 -15.88
N ASN A 528 28.08 -22.50 -15.30
CA ASN A 528 26.89 -22.02 -14.61
C ASN A 528 27.08 -22.29 -13.11
N ASN A 529 27.37 -21.26 -12.33
CA ASN A 529 27.55 -21.40 -10.88
C ASN A 529 26.24 -21.33 -10.09
N LEU A 530 25.09 -21.20 -10.76
CA LEU A 530 23.80 -21.33 -10.11
C LEU A 530 23.57 -22.77 -9.66
N SER A 531 22.82 -22.94 -8.57
CA SER A 531 22.38 -24.25 -8.07
C SER A 531 21.27 -24.88 -8.92
N VAL A 532 20.76 -24.15 -9.92
CA VAL A 532 19.64 -24.56 -10.77
C VAL A 532 20.01 -24.48 -12.26
N PRO A 533 19.36 -25.27 -13.12
CA PRO A 533 19.53 -25.14 -14.56
C PRO A 533 19.09 -23.76 -15.07
N ALA A 534 19.79 -23.23 -16.07
CA ALA A 534 19.49 -21.94 -16.68
C ALA A 534 19.39 -22.08 -18.21
N THR A 535 18.29 -21.63 -18.79
CA THR A 535 18.10 -21.55 -20.24
C THR A 535 18.62 -20.20 -20.74
N VAL A 536 19.48 -20.26 -21.75
CA VAL A 536 20.20 -19.09 -22.28
C VAL A 536 20.26 -19.19 -23.79
N VAL A 537 20.51 -18.05 -24.43
CA VAL A 537 20.85 -18.01 -25.85
C VAL A 537 22.27 -17.53 -26.04
N ILE A 538 23.00 -18.28 -26.85
CA ILE A 538 24.34 -17.94 -27.30
C ILE A 538 24.19 -17.20 -28.61
N ASP A 539 24.57 -15.92 -28.59
CA ASP A 539 24.62 -15.05 -29.75
C ASP A 539 26.07 -14.99 -30.29
N LEU A 540 26.23 -15.30 -31.57
CA LEU A 540 27.50 -15.44 -32.27
C LEU A 540 27.65 -14.37 -33.34
N THR A 541 28.51 -13.38 -33.10
CA THR A 541 28.82 -12.34 -34.08
C THR A 541 30.22 -12.52 -34.67
N SER A 542 30.36 -12.48 -36.00
CA SER A 542 31.66 -12.56 -36.69
C SER A 542 32.00 -11.28 -37.46
N ASP A 543 33.30 -11.00 -37.65
CA ASP A 543 33.84 -9.95 -38.53
C ASP A 543 33.62 -10.17 -40.05
N GLY A 544 32.69 -11.06 -40.42
CA GLY A 544 32.34 -11.41 -41.80
C GLY A 544 33.22 -12.49 -42.43
N ARG A 545 34.23 -13.00 -41.74
CA ARG A 545 35.13 -14.05 -42.24
C ARG A 545 34.68 -15.46 -41.89
N LEU A 546 33.73 -15.59 -40.97
CA LEU A 546 33.10 -16.86 -40.58
C LEU A 546 31.59 -16.79 -40.83
N THR A 547 30.97 -17.95 -40.94
CA THR A 547 29.53 -18.15 -41.02
C THR A 547 29.14 -19.30 -40.10
N PHE A 548 27.95 -19.24 -39.51
CA PHE A 548 27.44 -20.22 -38.54
C PHE A 548 26.32 -21.06 -39.16
N PRO A 549 26.58 -22.32 -39.54
CA PRO A 549 25.60 -23.15 -40.24
C PRO A 549 24.35 -23.48 -39.41
N ASP A 550 24.51 -23.55 -38.08
CA ASP A 550 23.43 -23.88 -37.14
C ASP A 550 22.63 -22.64 -36.71
N GLY A 551 22.95 -21.47 -37.28
CA GLY A 551 22.39 -20.18 -36.89
C GLY A 551 23.38 -19.34 -36.06
N GLU A 552 23.11 -18.03 -36.01
CA GLU A 552 23.85 -17.07 -35.18
C GLU A 552 23.37 -17.10 -33.72
N GLU A 553 22.16 -17.62 -33.49
CA GLU A 553 21.54 -17.75 -32.17
C GLU A 553 21.29 -19.24 -31.84
N ILE A 554 21.83 -19.69 -30.70
CA ILE A 554 21.69 -21.09 -30.25
C ILE A 554 21.08 -21.11 -28.85
N LEU A 555 19.88 -21.68 -28.73
CA LEU A 555 19.20 -21.91 -27.45
C LEU A 555 19.79 -23.13 -26.74
N VAL A 556 20.23 -22.95 -25.49
CA VAL A 556 20.87 -23.99 -24.68
C VAL A 556 20.36 -23.94 -23.24
N THR A 557 20.15 -25.09 -22.64
CA THR A 557 19.94 -25.21 -21.19
C THR A 557 21.23 -25.63 -20.51
N LEU A 558 21.79 -24.75 -19.69
CA LEU A 558 22.99 -24.96 -18.90
C LEU A 558 22.63 -25.67 -17.60
N GLN A 559 23.22 -26.83 -17.36
CA GLN A 559 23.15 -27.52 -16.06
C GLN A 559 24.09 -26.83 -15.05
N PRO A 560 23.88 -26.97 -13.74
CA PRO A 560 24.84 -26.50 -12.74
C PRO A 560 26.25 -27.06 -13.00
N GLY A 561 27.26 -26.18 -12.95
CA GLY A 561 28.66 -26.47 -13.24
C GLY A 561 29.08 -26.26 -14.70
N SER A 562 30.02 -27.08 -15.17
CA SER A 562 30.67 -26.92 -16.47
C SER A 562 29.89 -27.59 -17.61
N ASN A 563 29.47 -26.80 -18.59
CA ASN A 563 28.70 -27.23 -19.76
C ASN A 563 29.57 -27.13 -21.02
N ARG A 564 29.66 -28.22 -21.80
CA ARG A 564 30.38 -28.24 -23.07
C ARG A 564 29.40 -28.15 -24.23
N ILE A 565 29.54 -27.09 -25.02
CA ILE A 565 28.66 -26.72 -26.12
C ILE A 565 29.44 -26.81 -27.42
N LEU A 566 28.85 -27.39 -28.44
CA LEU A 566 29.50 -27.65 -29.72
C LEU A 566 29.08 -26.58 -30.73
N LEU A 567 29.97 -25.63 -31.03
CA LEU A 567 29.70 -24.53 -31.96
C LEU A 567 30.19 -24.88 -33.36
N THR A 568 29.30 -25.00 -34.33
CA THR A 568 29.70 -25.24 -35.73
C THR A 568 30.08 -23.93 -36.41
N VAL A 569 31.31 -23.82 -36.90
CA VAL A 569 31.82 -22.64 -37.63
C VAL A 569 32.31 -23.01 -39.02
N ALA A 570 32.07 -22.16 -40.01
CA ALA A 570 32.55 -22.32 -41.37
C ALA A 570 33.34 -21.10 -41.85
N ALA A 571 34.47 -21.33 -42.52
CA ALA A 571 35.39 -20.29 -42.97
C ALA A 571 35.01 -19.72 -44.34
N ARG A 572 34.76 -18.41 -44.42
CA ARG A 572 34.52 -17.66 -45.67
C ARG A 572 35.81 -17.12 -46.28
N ALA A 573 36.71 -16.60 -45.45
CA ALA A 573 37.99 -16.00 -45.84
C ALA A 573 39.18 -16.57 -45.04
N SER A 574 40.40 -16.39 -45.56
CA SER A 574 41.64 -16.78 -44.90
C SER A 574 42.06 -15.75 -43.85
N GLY A 575 42.73 -16.21 -42.79
CA GLY A 575 43.36 -15.35 -41.78
C GLY A 575 42.79 -15.56 -40.39
N ASP A 576 43.18 -14.71 -39.46
CA ASP A 576 42.58 -14.69 -38.12
C ASP A 576 41.21 -14.01 -38.23
N ALA A 577 40.18 -14.72 -37.78
CA ALA A 577 38.80 -14.26 -37.70
C ALA A 577 38.41 -14.14 -36.23
N ARG A 578 37.67 -13.08 -35.89
CA ARG A 578 37.16 -12.85 -34.53
C ARG A 578 35.69 -13.25 -34.46
N VAL A 579 35.35 -14.02 -33.44
CA VAL A 579 33.96 -14.33 -33.08
C VAL A 579 33.71 -13.77 -31.69
N GLN A 580 32.74 -12.87 -31.57
CA GLN A 580 32.22 -12.47 -30.28
C GLN A 580 31.12 -13.46 -29.90
N VAL A 581 31.26 -14.08 -28.74
CA VAL A 581 30.27 -14.98 -28.16
C VAL A 581 29.65 -14.26 -26.98
N THR A 582 28.35 -14.02 -27.05
CA THR A 582 27.61 -13.33 -26.00
C THR A 582 26.53 -14.26 -25.48
N LEU A 583 26.50 -14.44 -24.16
CA LEU A 583 25.46 -15.19 -23.48
C LEU A 583 24.33 -14.22 -23.09
N ARG A 584 23.11 -14.50 -23.52
CA ARG A 584 21.94 -13.64 -23.29
C ARG A 584 20.78 -14.43 -22.69
N SER A 585 19.86 -13.71 -22.06
CA SER A 585 18.58 -14.27 -21.61
C SER A 585 17.74 -14.79 -22.81
N PRO A 586 16.86 -15.78 -22.56
CA PRO A 586 16.08 -16.41 -23.62
C PRO A 586 14.91 -15.55 -24.12
N ASP A 587 14.63 -14.43 -23.45
CA ASP A 587 13.54 -13.50 -23.78
C ASP A 587 13.63 -12.92 -25.19
N GLN A 588 12.48 -12.50 -25.71
CA GLN A 588 12.33 -12.01 -27.09
C GLN A 588 13.24 -10.80 -27.36
N SER A 589 13.46 -9.96 -26.35
CA SER A 589 14.27 -8.75 -26.41
C SER A 589 15.75 -8.98 -26.08
N ARG A 590 16.13 -10.19 -25.65
CA ARG A 590 17.49 -10.54 -25.21
C ARG A 590 18.06 -9.54 -24.19
N LEU A 591 17.23 -9.09 -23.25
CA LEU A 591 17.51 -7.94 -22.40
C LEU A 591 18.77 -8.12 -21.57
N LEU A 592 18.93 -9.28 -20.94
CA LEU A 592 20.04 -9.54 -20.02
C LEU A 592 21.23 -10.09 -20.78
N GLN A 593 22.34 -9.36 -20.78
CA GLN A 593 23.62 -9.84 -21.29
C GLN A 593 24.44 -10.46 -20.16
N LEU A 594 24.37 -11.78 -20.01
CA LEU A 594 24.95 -12.51 -18.88
C LEU A 594 26.48 -12.47 -18.89
N ALA A 595 27.09 -12.73 -20.05
CA ALA A 595 28.54 -12.72 -20.22
C ALA A 595 28.93 -12.51 -21.70
N SER A 596 30.15 -12.04 -21.98
CA SER A 596 30.65 -11.91 -23.36
C SER A 596 32.15 -12.22 -23.43
N THR A 597 32.58 -12.94 -24.47
CA THR A 597 34.00 -13.26 -24.72
C THR A 597 34.35 -13.20 -26.21
N GLN A 598 35.64 -13.12 -26.51
CA GLN A 598 36.17 -13.15 -27.88
C GLN A 598 36.92 -14.46 -28.15
N LEU A 599 36.47 -15.18 -29.18
CA LEU A 599 37.15 -16.33 -29.75
C LEU A 599 37.96 -15.91 -30.98
N PHE A 600 39.22 -16.33 -31.02
CA PHE A 600 40.07 -16.13 -32.19
C PHE A 600 40.18 -17.44 -32.97
N VAL A 601 39.70 -17.41 -34.20
CA VAL A 601 39.68 -18.57 -35.08
C VAL A 601 40.65 -18.34 -36.22
N ARG A 602 41.76 -19.08 -36.22
CA ARG A 602 42.77 -19.01 -37.28
C ARG A 602 42.37 -19.92 -38.44
N THR A 603 42.10 -19.33 -39.60
CA THR A 603 41.74 -20.07 -40.83
C THR A 603 42.93 -20.12 -41.80
N THR A 604 43.30 -21.31 -42.25
CA THR A 604 44.32 -21.49 -43.31
C THR A 604 43.66 -21.90 -44.61
N LYS A 605 43.33 -20.94 -45.49
CA LYS A 605 42.95 -21.23 -46.88
C LYS A 605 44.21 -21.19 -47.75
N LEU A 606 44.39 -22.17 -48.64
CA LEU A 606 45.14 -21.93 -49.87
C LEU A 606 44.29 -21.01 -50.76
N SER A 607 44.83 -19.87 -51.18
CA SER A 607 44.12 -18.95 -52.09
C SER A 607 43.67 -19.69 -53.34
N GLY A 608 42.36 -19.74 -53.60
CA GLY A 608 41.81 -20.35 -54.82
C GLY A 608 42.30 -19.67 -56.09
N VAL A 609 42.61 -18.37 -56.01
CA VAL A 609 43.26 -17.61 -57.07
C VAL A 609 44.69 -18.10 -57.29
N GLY A 610 45.40 -18.46 -56.23
CA GLY A 610 46.74 -19.06 -56.32
C GLY A 610 46.73 -20.41 -57.03
N VAL A 611 45.73 -21.26 -56.77
CA VAL A 611 45.57 -22.55 -57.48
C VAL A 611 45.18 -22.33 -58.94
N LEU A 612 44.27 -21.40 -59.23
CA LEU A 612 43.84 -21.10 -60.60
C LEU A 612 44.99 -20.48 -61.42
N LEU A 613 45.77 -19.59 -60.80
CA LEU A 613 47.01 -19.04 -61.38
C LEU A 613 48.08 -20.11 -61.56
N LEU A 614 48.21 -21.07 -60.64
CA LEU A 614 49.17 -22.16 -60.76
C LEU A 614 48.76 -23.14 -61.86
N VAL A 615 47.47 -23.46 -61.99
CA VAL A 615 46.92 -24.26 -63.10
C VAL A 615 47.09 -23.51 -64.42
N MET A 616 46.79 -22.21 -64.47
CA MET A 616 47.05 -21.39 -65.67
C MET A 616 48.54 -21.32 -66.01
N ALA A 617 49.41 -21.12 -65.02
CA ALA A 617 50.85 -21.08 -65.22
C ALA A 617 51.39 -22.43 -65.71
N LEU A 618 50.93 -23.55 -65.13
CA LEU A 618 51.24 -24.89 -65.61
C LEU A 618 50.71 -25.14 -67.03
N SER A 619 49.52 -24.62 -67.36
CA SER A 619 48.94 -24.72 -68.70
C SER A 619 49.76 -23.92 -69.72
N VAL A 620 50.16 -22.69 -69.38
CA VAL A 620 51.05 -21.86 -70.20
C VAL A 620 52.41 -22.53 -70.37
N LEU A 621 52.97 -23.10 -69.30
CA LEU A 621 54.24 -23.81 -69.33
C LEU A 621 54.17 -25.07 -70.21
N ALA A 622 53.07 -25.84 -70.14
CA ALA A 622 52.84 -27.00 -70.98
C ALA A 622 52.69 -26.62 -72.46
N VAL A 623 51.93 -25.55 -72.76
CA VAL A 623 51.80 -25.00 -74.12
C VAL A 623 53.15 -24.50 -74.65
N TRP A 624 53.94 -23.85 -73.80
CA TRP A 624 55.28 -23.37 -74.14
C TRP A 624 56.24 -24.53 -74.44
N TRP A 625 56.24 -25.58 -73.62
CA TRP A 625 57.04 -26.80 -73.85
C TRP A 625 56.69 -27.48 -75.17
N VAL A 626 55.40 -27.64 -75.48
CA VAL A 626 54.92 -28.23 -76.75
C VAL A 626 55.33 -27.38 -77.97
N ARG A 627 55.43 -26.06 -77.80
CA ARG A 627 55.84 -25.15 -78.87
C ARG A 627 57.36 -25.11 -79.06
N SER A 628 58.14 -25.15 -77.98
CA SER A 628 59.61 -25.13 -78.02
C SER A 628 60.20 -26.42 -78.60
N ALA A 629 59.59 -27.58 -78.32
CA ALA A 629 59.98 -28.86 -78.91
C ALA A 629 59.77 -28.95 -80.44
N ARG A 630 58.99 -28.03 -81.04
CA ARG A 630 58.73 -28.00 -82.50
C ARG A 630 59.67 -27.07 -83.29
N THR A 631 60.53 -26.29 -82.65
CA THR A 631 61.43 -25.33 -83.33
C THR A 631 62.93 -25.61 -83.21
N ALA A 632 63.35 -26.75 -82.66
CA ALA A 632 64.75 -27.14 -82.69
C ALA A 632 65.08 -27.93 -83.97
N ARG A 633 65.59 -27.24 -85.00
CA ARG A 633 66.43 -27.84 -86.06
C ARG A 633 67.88 -27.35 -85.89
N PRO A 634 68.89 -28.20 -86.11
CA PRO A 634 70.29 -27.92 -85.77
C PRO A 634 71.03 -27.22 -86.91
N VAL A 635 71.99 -26.34 -86.58
CA VAL A 635 72.99 -25.80 -87.52
C VAL A 635 74.39 -26.09 -86.96
N SER A 636 75.21 -26.73 -87.79
CA SER A 636 76.57 -27.24 -87.54
C SER A 636 77.62 -26.17 -87.21
N PRO A 637 78.75 -26.57 -86.57
CA PRO A 637 79.86 -25.68 -86.21
C PRO A 637 80.86 -25.53 -87.35
N GLY A 638 81.33 -24.30 -87.58
CA GLY A 638 82.48 -23.98 -88.43
C GLY A 638 83.69 -23.61 -87.59
N TYR A 639 84.79 -24.35 -87.77
CA TYR A 639 86.14 -24.04 -87.29
C TYR A 639 86.78 -22.93 -88.13
N HIS A 640 87.50 -22.00 -87.49
CA HIS A 640 88.91 -21.73 -87.76
C HIS A 640 89.56 -20.84 -86.67
N GLU A 641 90.79 -21.23 -86.32
CA GLU A 641 91.84 -20.71 -85.43
C GLU A 641 92.16 -19.19 -85.59
N VAL A 642 92.89 -18.50 -84.69
CA VAL A 642 94.33 -18.68 -84.36
C VAL A 642 94.72 -17.94 -83.05
N ASN A 643 95.45 -18.68 -82.20
CA ASN A 643 96.63 -18.39 -81.33
C ASN A 643 97.03 -16.91 -81.04
N PRO A 644 97.58 -16.58 -79.85
CA PRO A 644 99.01 -16.81 -79.62
C PRO A 644 99.44 -17.13 -78.17
N GLN A 645 100.51 -17.94 -78.11
CA GLN A 645 101.72 -17.82 -77.28
C GLN A 645 101.69 -17.58 -75.77
N GLU A 646 102.53 -18.42 -75.15
CA GLU A 646 103.52 -18.17 -74.08
C GLU A 646 103.06 -18.17 -72.61
N ASP A 647 103.71 -19.12 -71.91
CA ASP A 647 103.95 -19.38 -70.49
C ASP A 647 102.81 -19.81 -69.54
#